data_AF-A0A6P1MBZ3-F1
#
_entry.id   AF-A0A6P1MBZ3-F1
#
_cell.length_a   1.000
_cell.length_b   1.000
_cell.length_c   1.000
_cell.angle_alpha   90.00
_cell.angle_beta   90.00
_cell.angle_gamma   90.00
#
_symmetry.space_group_name_H-M   'P 1'
#
loop_
_entity.id
_entity.type
_entity.pdbx_description
1 polymer ?
#
loop_
_entity_poly.entity_id
_entity_poly.type
_entity_poly.pdbx_seq_one_letter_code
_entity_poly.pdbx_strand_id
1 'polypeptide(L)'
;MKHILLIATLCAAAHCLGDKPLDFWDEEIRLFNTARPARPLDVMLSAHRAAEFKPRGFSLDHADHKVGDLSIAYSPAKAGMPKRFGFFAGLWNEKWTLSPEASLTMWIKAENTDFSAPWRITLVDFQNLEAVGELNGITGDWQELTLPLSELKAANGFDWTQVKLCEFDAKLDKEALVHFDGIRFKNDKDVTGVTDKTVVQRMAEAEISRTLRMETALKTAADNENGGLYAPVAAFAKMMLNEDLETANQILTDELKQSSEANVWSLLHTPLYCRFYYMFSNRCGKFPGRMTPETEKLLLKTLWSRTSSKNDIHWARQSTWYLDGSENHDLNAKACNLVTSHIFMNEPDYKDRIYPDYGFGGSYHYGHAGYYGPGVDEKTRHHGGRANLSDEKKHNAADHYEAWLAYFKTYFRERAERGFFLEYGSYGYSKHTLNMFDLAQHYCGDDGLRSMLDNFLTLYWAEWAQVSISGVRGGPKTRHHSKVGGPDDKATADLIGFHLGGPGNAGPWWYWNIVNDYRLPSIVWKMALDREGMGCFTYKARGIGEEVNEMPRPLGTERSLVVDTEARMLKNTYVTPDYTLGTQMDHPLTAHSHLSICGRWHGMTFAQNPHCRIVPVGITDGPNEKGKKSPYDLEVMYHTAQHERTLIVQQSRRWYAIHPDWYPNSIEYNQPVGIWFGNEWDKRIEKDGWIFVQSGDAYAAVRPVLWDEAYEKENKKKTTGNQVFFNAPDDAPTVKLRTDCHKWNENKTMLIYEDNYTATIIEAGRRIDYPTLEEFMADVLDNPIALYKTVVPGDNILVYTPCGKDAKEMVFNCGTVQIPTIGNEPVNYSYPMTFDSPTLKSKYKSGKIRIEFGGETLDLDFSRKPWWNFWK
;
A
#
# COMPACT_ATOMS: atom_id res chain seq x y z
N MET A 1 -20.58 -30.20 11.59
CA MET A 1 -19.36 -30.02 12.42
C MET A 1 -19.35 -31.07 13.52
N LYS A 2 -18.75 -32.23 13.25
CA LYS A 2 -18.23 -33.19 14.23
C LYS A 2 -17.47 -34.24 13.42
N HIS A 3 -16.26 -34.55 13.86
CA HIS A 3 -15.29 -35.49 13.28
C HIS A 3 -14.35 -34.93 12.20
N ILE A 4 -13.34 -34.17 12.63
CA ILE A 4 -11.95 -34.37 12.18
C ILE A 4 -11.08 -34.30 13.44
N LEU A 5 -10.13 -35.25 13.51
CA LEU A 5 -9.25 -35.57 14.63
C LEU A 5 -8.66 -34.34 15.35
N LEU A 6 -8.77 -34.37 16.68
CA LEU A 6 -7.85 -33.72 17.61
C LEU A 6 -6.42 -34.14 17.27
N ILE A 7 -5.63 -33.23 16.70
CA ILE A 7 -4.24 -33.07 17.13
C ILE A 7 -4.29 -31.88 18.09
N ALA A 8 -4.43 -32.20 19.37
CA ALA A 8 -4.22 -31.23 20.43
C ALA A 8 -2.72 -30.94 20.51
N THR A 9 -2.23 -29.98 19.74
CA THR A 9 -0.99 -29.28 20.07
C THR A 9 -1.34 -28.21 21.11
N LEU A 10 -1.45 -28.67 22.36
CA LEU A 10 -1.11 -27.85 23.52
C LEU A 10 0.39 -27.56 23.42
N CYS A 11 0.75 -26.50 22.71
CA CYS A 11 2.08 -25.93 22.82
C CYS A 11 1.96 -24.70 23.72
N ALA A 12 2.34 -24.87 24.98
CA ALA A 12 3.01 -23.78 25.67
C ALA A 12 4.15 -23.34 24.75
N ALA A 13 4.03 -22.14 24.17
CA ALA A 13 5.11 -21.55 23.43
C ALA A 13 6.23 -21.27 24.44
N ALA A 14 7.17 -22.20 24.55
CA ALA A 14 8.44 -21.95 25.21
C ALA A 14 9.17 -20.93 24.32
N HIS A 15 9.16 -19.67 24.73
CA HIS A 15 9.76 -18.58 23.97
C HIS A 15 11.29 -18.68 24.16
N CYS A 16 12.03 -18.88 23.08
CA CYS A 16 13.48 -18.83 23.14
C CYS A 16 13.92 -17.40 23.50
N LEU A 17 14.79 -17.26 24.50
CA LEU A 17 15.36 -16.02 25.04
C LEU A 17 16.18 -15.16 24.03
N GLY A 18 16.10 -15.42 22.71
CA GLY A 18 16.98 -14.84 21.70
C GLY A 18 16.32 -14.15 20.50
N ASP A 19 14.99 -14.18 20.37
CA ASP A 19 14.31 -13.50 19.24
C ASP A 19 14.11 -12.00 19.53
N LYS A 20 14.38 -11.16 18.52
CA LYS A 20 14.21 -9.71 18.62
C LYS A 20 12.73 -9.37 18.88
N PRO A 21 12.41 -8.58 19.92
CA PRO A 21 11.08 -8.01 20.10
C PRO A 21 10.77 -7.00 18.98
N LEU A 22 9.57 -7.06 18.38
CA LEU A 22 9.17 -6.21 17.25
C LEU A 22 7.80 -5.59 17.50
N ASP A 23 7.56 -4.42 16.93
CA ASP A 23 6.32 -3.67 17.13
C ASP A 23 5.31 -3.88 16.01
N PHE A 24 4.03 -3.97 16.39
CA PHE A 24 2.94 -3.98 15.44
C PHE A 24 2.00 -2.81 15.68
N TRP A 25 2.26 -1.73 14.92
CA TRP A 25 1.58 -0.44 14.98
C TRP A 25 0.04 -0.53 15.04
N ASP A 26 -0.59 -1.50 14.35
CA ASP A 26 -2.05 -1.62 14.34
C ASP A 26 -2.59 -2.35 15.57
N GLU A 27 -1.92 -3.41 16.04
CA GLU A 27 -2.37 -4.15 17.23
C GLU A 27 -2.09 -3.37 18.51
N GLU A 28 -0.85 -2.91 18.70
CA GLU A 28 -0.39 -2.39 20.00
C GLU A 28 -1.23 -1.23 20.48
N ILE A 29 -1.48 -0.25 19.62
CA ILE A 29 -2.33 0.89 19.97
C ILE A 29 -3.74 0.43 20.38
N ARG A 30 -4.29 -0.62 19.76
CA ARG A 30 -5.63 -1.16 20.07
C ARG A 30 -5.67 -1.95 21.37
N LEU A 31 -4.54 -2.42 21.87
CA LEU A 31 -4.49 -3.11 23.16
C LEU A 31 -4.80 -2.18 24.32
N PHE A 32 -4.66 -0.86 24.14
CA PHE A 32 -4.86 0.12 25.20
C PHE A 32 -6.26 0.73 25.20
N ASN A 33 -6.79 0.96 26.40
CA ASN A 33 -8.07 1.63 26.57
C ASN A 33 -8.11 2.47 27.86
N THR A 34 -9.21 3.19 28.04
CA THR A 34 -9.55 3.88 29.29
C THR A 34 -10.92 3.46 29.79
N ALA A 35 -11.14 3.56 31.10
CA ALA A 35 -12.40 3.23 31.73
C ALA A 35 -12.81 4.25 32.80
N ARG A 36 -14.13 4.38 32.98
CA ARG A 36 -14.70 5.14 34.12
C ARG A 36 -14.61 4.31 35.40
N PRO A 37 -14.57 4.92 36.60
CA PRO A 37 -14.38 4.24 37.90
C PRO A 37 -15.34 3.09 38.28
N ALA A 38 -16.39 2.81 37.49
CA ALA A 38 -17.35 1.73 37.72
C ALA A 38 -17.55 0.78 36.51
N ARG A 39 -16.74 0.89 35.46
CA ARG A 39 -16.79 0.01 34.28
C ARG A 39 -15.46 -0.74 34.10
N PRO A 40 -15.48 -2.04 33.78
CA PRO A 40 -14.28 -2.77 33.36
C PRO A 40 -13.64 -2.14 32.12
N LEU A 41 -12.32 -2.28 31.97
CA LEU A 41 -11.58 -1.80 30.80
C LEU A 41 -12.03 -2.46 29.48
N ASP A 42 -12.44 -3.72 29.53
CA ASP A 42 -12.82 -4.55 28.39
C ASP A 42 -14.28 -4.38 27.93
N VAL A 43 -15.05 -3.46 28.55
CA VAL A 43 -16.45 -3.22 28.17
C VAL A 43 -16.63 -2.80 26.70
N MET A 44 -15.58 -2.22 26.10
CA MET A 44 -15.55 -1.81 24.68
C MET A 44 -14.71 -2.75 23.81
N LEU A 45 -14.26 -3.92 24.29
CA LEU A 45 -13.35 -4.80 23.55
C LEU A 45 -13.87 -5.15 22.14
N SER A 46 -15.19 -5.31 21.98
CA SER A 46 -15.81 -5.53 20.66
C SER A 46 -15.58 -4.37 19.69
N ALA A 47 -15.58 -3.13 20.15
CA ALA A 47 -15.29 -1.95 19.32
C ALA A 47 -13.82 -1.93 18.88
N HIS A 48 -12.89 -2.42 19.71
CA HIS A 48 -11.46 -2.46 19.37
C HIS A 48 -11.15 -3.43 18.21
N ARG A 49 -12.02 -4.41 17.98
CA ARG A 49 -11.95 -5.37 16.87
C ARG A 49 -12.32 -4.77 15.51
N ALA A 50 -12.92 -3.57 15.49
CA ALA A 50 -13.31 -2.92 14.24
C ALA A 50 -12.09 -2.29 13.54
N ALA A 51 -11.89 -2.52 12.25
CA ALA A 51 -10.70 -2.04 11.51
C ALA A 51 -10.52 -0.50 11.58
N GLU A 52 -11.61 0.24 11.75
CA GLU A 52 -11.66 1.70 11.87
C GLU A 52 -11.43 2.25 13.28
N PHE A 53 -11.33 1.38 14.29
CA PHE A 53 -11.18 1.82 15.68
C PHE A 53 -9.93 2.68 15.89
N LYS A 54 -10.10 3.76 16.67
CA LYS A 54 -9.02 4.62 17.14
C LYS A 54 -9.18 4.83 18.65
N PRO A 55 -8.23 4.39 19.49
CA PRO A 55 -8.34 4.58 20.92
C PRO A 55 -8.22 6.06 21.26
N ARG A 56 -9.11 6.53 22.12
CA ARG A 56 -9.13 7.93 22.52
C ARG A 56 -8.02 8.19 23.53
N GLY A 57 -7.13 9.12 23.19
CA GLY A 57 -6.06 9.59 24.08
C GLY A 57 -4.80 8.73 24.09
N PHE A 58 -4.72 7.72 23.21
CA PHE A 58 -3.49 6.98 22.93
C PHE A 58 -2.98 7.30 21.53
N SER A 59 -1.66 7.31 21.36
CA SER A 59 -0.96 7.47 20.08
C SER A 59 0.33 6.65 20.06
N LEU A 60 0.82 6.35 18.87
CA LEU A 60 2.17 5.81 18.67
C LEU A 60 3.18 6.97 18.72
N ASP A 61 4.34 6.75 19.34
CA ASP A 61 5.46 7.68 19.35
C ASP A 61 6.71 6.97 18.83
N HIS A 62 7.19 7.38 17.65
CA HIS A 62 8.36 6.77 17.00
C HIS A 62 9.67 7.42 17.44
N ALA A 63 9.63 8.59 18.07
CA ALA A 63 10.81 9.35 18.45
C ALA A 63 11.22 9.14 19.91
N ASP A 64 10.25 8.88 20.81
CA ASP A 64 10.52 8.67 22.24
C ASP A 64 10.16 7.23 22.64
N HIS A 65 11.14 6.32 22.54
CA HIS A 65 11.01 4.89 22.83
C HIS A 65 12.32 4.31 23.43
N LYS A 66 12.27 3.04 23.85
CA LYS A 66 13.33 2.27 24.52
C LYS A 66 13.57 0.89 23.91
N VAL A 67 12.51 0.22 23.49
CA VAL A 67 12.56 -1.08 22.82
C VAL A 67 11.78 -0.94 21.50
N GLY A 68 12.14 -1.76 20.52
CA GLY A 68 11.44 -1.74 19.23
C GLY A 68 11.63 -0.44 18.44
N ASP A 69 10.62 -0.14 17.62
CA ASP A 69 10.54 1.00 16.70
C ASP A 69 9.62 2.13 17.22
N LEU A 70 8.83 1.89 18.26
CA LEU A 70 7.87 2.86 18.79
C LEU A 70 7.48 2.60 20.25
N SER A 71 6.87 3.59 20.89
CA SER A 71 6.20 3.45 22.18
C SER A 71 4.73 3.87 22.11
N ILE A 72 3.96 3.55 23.15
CA ILE A 72 2.57 3.98 23.31
C ILE A 72 2.51 5.19 24.23
N ALA A 73 2.07 6.33 23.70
CA ALA A 73 1.89 7.56 24.45
C ALA A 73 0.42 7.77 24.85
N TYR A 74 0.17 8.01 26.14
CA TYR A 74 -1.13 8.24 26.75
C TYR A 74 -1.27 9.69 27.25
N SER A 75 -2.30 10.38 26.79
CA SER A 75 -2.65 11.74 27.21
C SER A 75 -4.02 11.73 27.92
N PRO A 76 -4.10 11.93 29.25
CA PRO A 76 -5.34 11.97 30.01
C PRO A 76 -6.32 13.03 29.50
N ALA A 77 -5.85 14.23 29.13
CA ALA A 77 -6.71 15.29 28.61
C ALA A 77 -7.46 14.85 27.34
N LYS A 78 -6.74 14.32 26.34
CA LYS A 78 -7.35 13.78 25.09
C LYS A 78 -8.32 12.63 25.39
N ALA A 79 -8.04 11.80 26.40
CA ALA A 79 -8.91 10.72 26.86
C ALA A 79 -10.16 11.19 27.64
N GLY A 80 -10.23 12.46 28.05
CA GLY A 80 -11.32 13.00 28.87
C GLY A 80 -11.15 12.79 30.38
N MET A 81 -9.89 12.78 30.85
CA MET A 81 -9.48 12.62 32.26
C MET A 81 -10.03 11.37 32.97
N PRO A 82 -9.99 10.16 32.36
CA PRO A 82 -10.34 8.96 33.08
C PRO A 82 -9.26 8.62 34.11
N LYS A 83 -9.67 8.15 35.29
CA LYS A 83 -8.73 7.69 36.33
C LYS A 83 -8.12 6.32 36.01
N ARG A 84 -8.86 5.50 35.26
CA ARG A 84 -8.45 4.13 34.91
C ARG A 84 -8.10 4.00 33.45
N PHE A 85 -6.99 3.34 33.19
CA PHE A 85 -6.48 3.01 31.86
C PHE A 85 -5.63 1.74 31.95
N GLY A 86 -5.26 1.15 30.83
CA GLY A 86 -4.47 -0.08 30.84
C GLY A 86 -4.52 -0.78 29.50
N PHE A 87 -4.23 -2.07 29.50
CA PHE A 87 -4.11 -2.88 28.29
C PHE A 87 -4.67 -4.30 28.43
N PHE A 88 -5.03 -4.89 27.29
CA PHE A 88 -5.56 -6.24 27.16
C PHE A 88 -4.48 -7.28 26.83
N ALA A 89 -4.76 -8.55 27.11
CA ALA A 89 -3.95 -9.67 26.62
C ALA A 89 -4.02 -9.84 25.10
N GLY A 90 -5.13 -9.42 24.50
CA GLY A 90 -5.33 -9.38 23.05
C GLY A 90 -6.75 -8.96 22.71
N LEU A 91 -7.05 -8.87 21.42
CA LEU A 91 -8.34 -8.40 20.92
C LEU A 91 -9.37 -9.53 20.75
N TRP A 92 -8.92 -10.76 20.55
CA TRP A 92 -9.66 -11.95 20.11
C TRP A 92 -9.80 -13.01 21.21
N ASN A 93 -9.99 -12.55 22.46
CA ASN A 93 -10.10 -13.39 23.67
C ASN A 93 -8.81 -14.13 24.04
N GLU A 94 -7.66 -13.60 23.64
CA GLU A 94 -6.37 -14.04 24.13
C GLU A 94 -6.29 -13.84 25.65
N LYS A 95 -5.39 -14.62 26.24
CA LYS A 95 -5.17 -14.66 27.68
C LYS A 95 -3.70 -14.90 27.94
N TRP A 96 -3.19 -14.32 29.01
CA TRP A 96 -1.87 -14.67 29.49
C TRP A 96 -1.96 -15.90 30.39
N THR A 97 -1.09 -16.87 30.11
CA THR A 97 -0.84 -17.99 31.03
C THR A 97 0.33 -17.59 31.92
N LEU A 98 0.02 -17.03 33.09
CA LEU A 98 1.00 -16.52 34.05
C LEU A 98 1.14 -17.47 35.25
N SER A 99 2.14 -17.18 36.08
CA SER A 99 2.28 -17.77 37.40
C SER A 99 2.57 -16.68 38.45
N PRO A 100 2.29 -16.91 39.74
CA PRO A 100 2.63 -15.96 40.80
C PRO A 100 4.13 -15.62 40.87
N GLU A 101 4.99 -16.52 40.38
CA GLU A 101 6.44 -16.33 40.34
C GLU A 101 6.92 -15.48 39.17
N ALA A 102 6.03 -15.17 38.21
CA ALA A 102 6.36 -14.26 37.13
C ALA A 102 6.49 -12.82 37.64
N SER A 103 7.06 -11.95 36.82
CA SER A 103 7.09 -10.50 37.03
C SER A 103 6.56 -9.79 35.80
N LEU A 104 5.81 -8.71 36.01
CA LEU A 104 5.52 -7.73 34.96
C LEU A 104 6.72 -6.80 34.84
N THR A 105 7.27 -6.66 33.64
CA THR A 105 8.32 -5.70 33.32
C THR A 105 7.84 -4.76 32.23
N MET A 106 8.11 -3.47 32.37
CA MET A 106 7.81 -2.47 31.34
C MET A 106 8.72 -1.26 31.49
N TRP A 107 9.04 -0.61 30.38
CA TRP A 107 9.55 0.74 30.38
C TRP A 107 8.39 1.72 30.54
N ILE A 108 8.57 2.70 31.41
CA ILE A 108 7.61 3.79 31.59
C ILE A 108 8.34 5.12 31.72
N LYS A 109 7.73 6.15 31.14
CA LYS A 109 8.08 7.56 31.34
C LYS A 109 6.79 8.32 31.57
N ALA A 110 6.73 9.18 32.58
CA ALA A 110 5.57 10.01 32.83
C ALA A 110 5.99 11.46 33.02
N GLU A 111 5.46 12.38 32.23
CA GLU A 111 5.82 13.80 32.26
C GLU A 111 4.67 14.64 32.80
N ASN A 112 4.99 15.84 33.29
CA ASN A 112 4.02 16.86 33.69
C ASN A 112 2.94 16.38 34.67
N THR A 113 3.32 15.53 35.64
CA THR A 113 2.42 15.02 36.68
C THR A 113 3.14 14.86 38.01
N ASP A 114 2.38 14.82 39.11
CA ASP A 114 2.89 14.41 40.42
C ASP A 114 3.17 12.90 40.48
N PHE A 115 4.39 12.55 40.91
CA PHE A 115 4.86 11.17 41.05
C PHE A 115 4.72 10.59 42.47
N SER A 116 4.28 11.41 43.43
CA SER A 116 4.31 11.04 44.86
C SER A 116 3.27 9.99 45.25
N ALA A 117 2.21 9.83 44.46
CA ALA A 117 1.14 8.88 44.73
C ALA A 117 1.42 7.52 44.04
N PRO A 118 1.32 6.39 44.77
CA PRO A 118 1.41 5.06 44.15
C PRO A 118 0.30 4.88 43.12
N TRP A 119 0.60 4.20 42.01
CA TRP A 119 -0.40 3.79 41.05
C TRP A 119 -0.96 2.45 41.48
N ARG A 120 -2.28 2.33 41.63
CA ARG A 120 -2.89 1.02 41.86
C ARG A 120 -2.82 0.23 40.56
N ILE A 121 -2.31 -0.99 40.63
CA ILE A 121 -2.28 -1.92 39.51
C ILE A 121 -3.18 -3.11 39.80
N THR A 122 -3.96 -3.54 38.80
CA THR A 122 -4.91 -4.65 38.93
C THR A 122 -4.77 -5.58 37.73
N LEU A 123 -4.44 -6.84 37.96
CA LEU A 123 -4.65 -7.90 36.97
C LEU A 123 -6.06 -8.47 37.14
N VAL A 124 -6.74 -8.72 36.02
CA VAL A 124 -8.10 -9.26 36.01
C VAL A 124 -8.12 -10.56 35.20
N ASP A 125 -8.71 -11.61 35.77
CA ASP A 125 -8.88 -12.90 35.08
C ASP A 125 -10.22 -12.99 34.30
N PHE A 126 -10.42 -14.08 33.57
CA PHE A 126 -11.67 -14.31 32.81
C PHE A 126 -12.92 -14.45 33.69
N GLN A 127 -12.77 -14.73 34.99
CA GLN A 127 -13.87 -14.75 35.96
C GLN A 127 -14.15 -13.36 36.55
N ASN A 128 -13.40 -12.34 36.13
CA ASN A 128 -13.40 -10.97 36.67
C ASN A 128 -12.96 -10.91 38.14
N LEU A 129 -12.17 -11.88 38.59
CA LEU A 129 -11.46 -11.79 39.87
C LEU A 129 -10.22 -10.93 39.69
N GLU A 130 -9.85 -10.22 40.74
CA GLU A 130 -8.77 -9.23 40.72
C GLU A 130 -7.56 -9.71 41.52
N ALA A 131 -6.36 -9.43 41.02
CA ALA A 131 -5.12 -9.43 41.79
C ALA A 131 -4.57 -8.00 41.83
N VAL A 132 -4.52 -7.41 43.03
CA VAL A 132 -4.31 -5.97 43.22
C VAL A 132 -2.99 -5.70 43.95
N GLY A 133 -2.26 -4.70 43.49
CA GLY A 133 -1.05 -4.20 44.13
C GLY A 133 -0.83 -2.71 43.88
N GLU A 134 0.39 -2.26 44.15
CA GLU A 134 0.81 -0.88 43.95
C GLU A 134 2.09 -0.84 43.13
N LEU A 135 2.13 0.06 42.17
CA LEU A 135 3.30 0.40 41.37
C LEU A 135 3.87 1.72 41.89
N ASN A 136 5.13 1.68 42.30
CA ASN A 136 5.84 2.80 42.91
C ASN A 136 7.06 3.20 42.05
N GLY A 137 7.62 4.38 42.34
CA GLY A 137 8.89 4.81 41.76
C GLY A 137 8.81 5.38 40.35
N ILE A 138 7.62 5.76 39.87
CA ILE A 138 7.46 6.44 38.57
C ILE A 138 8.16 7.82 38.63
N THR A 139 8.83 8.22 37.56
CA THR A 139 9.60 9.46 37.46
C THR A 139 9.39 10.13 36.11
N GLY A 140 9.98 11.32 35.93
CA GLY A 140 9.98 12.08 34.68
C GLY A 140 10.74 11.43 33.53
N ASP A 141 11.69 10.55 33.83
CA ASP A 141 12.56 9.91 32.86
C ASP A 141 12.15 8.45 32.63
N TRP A 142 12.57 7.90 31.50
CA TRP A 142 12.40 6.48 31.21
C TRP A 142 13.09 5.61 32.24
N GLN A 143 12.35 4.63 32.73
CA GLN A 143 12.86 3.59 33.62
C GLN A 143 12.17 2.26 33.36
N GLU A 144 12.91 1.17 33.55
CA GLU A 144 12.33 -0.17 33.53
C GLU A 144 11.81 -0.47 34.92
N LEU A 145 10.50 -0.63 35.06
CA LEU A 145 9.86 -1.10 36.27
C LEU A 145 9.67 -2.61 36.20
N THR A 146 9.93 -3.29 37.30
CA THR A 146 9.65 -4.72 37.47
C THR A 146 8.80 -4.92 38.71
N LEU A 147 7.64 -5.56 38.54
CA LEU A 147 6.70 -5.89 39.60
C LEU A 147 6.55 -7.41 39.69
N PRO A 148 7.10 -8.05 40.74
CA PRO A 148 6.85 -9.47 41.01
C PRO A 148 5.35 -9.71 41.24
N LEU A 149 4.76 -10.66 40.51
CA LEU A 149 3.33 -10.94 40.62
C LEU A 149 2.95 -11.50 41.99
N SER A 150 3.90 -12.06 42.73
CA SER A 150 3.75 -12.50 44.12
C SER A 150 3.43 -11.35 45.09
N GLU A 151 3.68 -10.10 44.71
CA GLU A 151 3.32 -8.91 45.50
C GLU A 151 1.85 -8.51 45.34
N LEU A 152 1.16 -9.04 44.32
CA LEU A 152 -0.26 -8.79 44.10
C LEU A 152 -1.12 -9.64 45.04
N LYS A 153 -2.07 -8.99 45.71
CA LYS A 153 -3.08 -9.66 46.52
C LYS A 153 -4.19 -10.17 45.61
N ALA A 154 -4.10 -11.45 45.24
CA ALA A 154 -5.11 -12.15 44.46
C ALA A 154 -6.37 -12.46 45.26
N ALA A 155 -7.54 -12.20 44.69
CA ALA A 155 -8.82 -12.66 45.21
C ALA A 155 -8.87 -14.20 45.27
N ASN A 156 -9.66 -14.75 46.18
CA ASN A 156 -9.80 -16.20 46.30
C ASN A 156 -10.37 -16.80 45.00
N GLY A 157 -9.68 -17.79 44.44
CA GLY A 157 -10.05 -18.42 43.17
C GLY A 157 -9.52 -17.72 41.90
N PHE A 158 -8.74 -16.63 42.03
CA PHE A 158 -8.11 -15.98 40.89
C PHE A 158 -7.25 -16.96 40.09
N ASP A 159 -7.46 -17.01 38.77
CA ASP A 159 -6.76 -17.93 37.87
C ASP A 159 -5.65 -17.23 37.09
N TRP A 160 -4.41 -17.40 37.56
CA TRP A 160 -3.20 -16.89 36.91
C TRP A 160 -3.00 -17.37 35.47
N THR A 161 -3.64 -18.47 35.07
CA THR A 161 -3.56 -19.00 33.71
C THR A 161 -4.58 -18.39 32.75
N GLN A 162 -5.45 -17.52 33.27
CA GLN A 162 -6.57 -16.91 32.56
C GLN A 162 -6.58 -15.39 32.77
N VAL A 163 -5.43 -14.74 32.83
CA VAL A 163 -5.38 -13.27 32.97
C VAL A 163 -5.70 -12.62 31.63
N LYS A 164 -6.65 -11.68 31.59
CA LYS A 164 -7.14 -11.06 30.35
C LYS A 164 -6.75 -9.60 30.17
N LEU A 165 -6.43 -8.89 31.25
CA LEU A 165 -6.05 -7.47 31.18
C LEU A 165 -5.31 -7.01 32.43
N CYS A 166 -4.64 -5.87 32.28
CA CYS A 166 -3.98 -5.12 33.35
C CYS A 166 -4.54 -3.69 33.38
N GLU A 167 -4.99 -3.22 34.55
CA GLU A 167 -5.47 -1.86 34.78
C GLU A 167 -4.53 -1.09 35.69
N PHE A 168 -4.39 0.21 35.42
CA PHE A 168 -3.80 1.21 36.29
C PHE A 168 -4.88 2.18 36.75
N ASP A 169 -4.89 2.52 38.04
CA ASP A 169 -5.64 3.65 38.59
C ASP A 169 -4.63 4.64 39.17
N ALA A 170 -4.49 5.77 38.49
CA ALA A 170 -3.51 6.79 38.79
C ALA A 170 -4.14 8.18 38.78
N LYS A 171 -3.69 9.05 39.69
CA LYS A 171 -4.04 10.46 39.66
C LYS A 171 -3.04 11.17 38.75
N LEU A 172 -3.47 11.46 37.53
CA LEU A 172 -2.66 12.18 36.55
C LEU A 172 -3.15 13.62 36.41
N ASP A 173 -2.19 14.53 36.26
CA ASP A 173 -2.47 15.91 35.90
C ASP A 173 -2.96 16.02 34.44
N LYS A 174 -3.63 17.13 34.13
CA LYS A 174 -4.27 17.32 32.82
C LYS A 174 -3.28 17.29 31.66
N GLU A 175 -2.11 17.90 31.86
CA GLU A 175 -1.06 18.03 30.84
C GLU A 175 -0.07 16.84 30.90
N ALA A 176 -0.39 15.80 31.67
CA ALA A 176 0.44 14.63 31.79
C ALA A 176 0.56 13.89 30.45
N LEU A 177 1.73 13.31 30.22
CA LEU A 177 2.00 12.42 29.09
C LEU A 177 2.70 11.18 29.65
N VAL A 178 2.14 10.00 29.40
CA VAL A 178 2.70 8.75 29.88
C VAL A 178 3.05 7.86 28.71
N HIS A 179 4.32 7.48 28.60
CA HIS A 179 4.78 6.52 27.60
C HIS A 179 4.93 5.13 28.22
N PHE A 180 4.50 4.12 27.47
CA PHE A 180 4.68 2.71 27.79
C PHE A 180 5.42 2.02 26.66
N ASP A 181 6.36 1.15 27.02
CA ASP A 181 7.17 0.42 26.06
C ASP A 181 7.72 -0.89 26.68
N GLY A 182 8.06 -1.88 25.86
CA GLY A 182 8.68 -3.15 26.28
C GLY A 182 7.87 -3.94 27.30
N ILE A 183 6.54 -3.86 27.26
CA ILE A 183 5.66 -4.48 28.25
C ILE A 183 5.67 -5.99 28.07
N ARG A 184 6.05 -6.72 29.12
CA ARG A 184 6.18 -8.18 29.09
C ARG A 184 6.03 -8.82 30.46
N PHE A 185 5.54 -10.05 30.48
CA PHE A 185 5.61 -10.92 31.65
C PHE A 185 6.80 -11.86 31.51
N LYS A 186 7.59 -12.01 32.58
CA LYS A 186 8.78 -12.87 32.61
C LYS A 186 8.73 -13.83 33.78
N ASN A 187 9.10 -15.08 33.55
CA ASN A 187 9.53 -16.01 34.60
C ASN A 187 10.89 -16.61 34.22
N ASP A 188 11.44 -17.52 35.03
CA ASP A 188 12.76 -18.13 34.80
C ASP A 188 12.89 -18.90 33.47
N LYS A 189 11.76 -19.22 32.81
CA LYS A 189 11.70 -20.11 31.63
C LYS A 189 11.12 -19.44 30.39
N ASP A 190 10.22 -18.49 30.56
CA ASP A 190 9.37 -17.93 29.49
C ASP A 190 9.23 -16.41 29.59
N VAL A 191 9.07 -15.77 28.42
CA VAL A 191 8.74 -14.35 28.26
C VAL A 191 7.51 -14.23 27.38
N THR A 192 6.48 -13.53 27.86
CA THR A 192 5.26 -13.22 27.10
C THR A 192 5.19 -11.73 26.88
N GLY A 193 5.37 -11.27 25.64
CA GLY A 193 5.24 -9.86 25.27
C GLY A 193 3.79 -9.41 25.25
N VAL A 194 3.54 -8.15 25.60
CA VAL A 194 2.25 -7.45 25.44
C VAL A 194 2.39 -6.45 24.30
N THR A 195 3.35 -5.53 24.42
CA THR A 195 3.96 -4.82 23.27
C THR A 195 5.23 -5.56 22.88
N ASP A 196 5.89 -5.18 21.78
CA ASP A 196 7.27 -5.64 21.52
C ASP A 196 7.37 -7.18 21.42
N LYS A 197 6.34 -7.83 20.86
CA LYS A 197 6.28 -9.30 20.83
C LYS A 197 7.30 -9.86 19.84
N THR A 198 7.83 -11.04 20.14
CA THR A 198 8.64 -11.79 19.17
C THR A 198 7.80 -12.19 17.96
N VAL A 199 8.42 -12.35 16.79
CA VAL A 199 7.70 -12.83 15.57
C VAL A 199 7.03 -14.17 15.79
N VAL A 200 7.68 -15.08 16.53
CA VAL A 200 7.12 -16.40 16.87
C VAL A 200 5.83 -16.26 17.66
N GLN A 201 5.81 -15.40 18.69
CA GLN A 201 4.60 -15.12 19.46
C GLN A 201 3.49 -14.56 18.57
N ARG A 202 3.80 -13.53 17.76
CA ARG A 202 2.82 -12.87 16.89
C ARG A 202 2.21 -13.82 15.87
N MET A 203 3.03 -14.65 15.23
CA MET A 203 2.56 -15.64 14.26
C MET A 203 1.65 -16.68 14.93
N ALA A 204 1.97 -17.13 16.13
CA ALA A 204 1.15 -18.07 16.88
C ALA A 204 -0.22 -17.46 17.28
N GLU A 205 -0.22 -16.24 17.81
CA GLU A 205 -1.45 -15.51 18.17
C GLU A 205 -2.31 -15.21 16.94
N ALA A 206 -1.70 -14.80 15.83
CA ALA A 206 -2.40 -14.56 14.57
C ALA A 206 -3.04 -15.82 14.01
N GLU A 207 -2.38 -16.98 14.12
CA GLU A 207 -2.94 -18.27 13.69
C GLU A 207 -4.10 -18.71 14.58
N ILE A 208 -3.93 -18.67 15.91
CA ILE A 208 -4.96 -19.05 16.88
C ILE A 208 -6.22 -18.20 16.72
N SER A 209 -6.07 -16.90 16.52
CA SER A 209 -7.18 -15.95 16.38
C SER A 209 -7.83 -15.94 14.99
N ARG A 210 -7.21 -16.52 13.95
CA ARG A 210 -7.61 -16.34 12.54
C ARG A 210 -9.09 -16.64 12.30
N THR A 211 -9.60 -17.78 12.81
CA THR A 211 -10.99 -18.18 12.61
C THR A 211 -11.96 -17.19 13.26
N LEU A 212 -11.69 -16.75 14.49
CA LEU A 212 -12.52 -15.79 15.19
C LEU A 212 -12.51 -14.41 14.51
N ARG A 213 -11.35 -13.99 13.98
CA ARG A 213 -11.21 -12.75 13.18
C ARG A 213 -12.05 -12.80 11.91
N MET A 214 -11.99 -13.93 11.20
CA MET A 214 -12.80 -14.17 10.00
C MET A 214 -14.29 -14.18 10.33
N GLU A 215 -14.72 -14.93 11.35
CA GLU A 215 -16.13 -14.99 11.77
C GLU A 215 -16.67 -13.62 12.22
N THR A 216 -15.87 -12.85 12.97
CA THR A 216 -16.25 -11.50 13.41
C THR A 216 -16.50 -10.59 12.20
N ALA A 217 -15.57 -10.58 11.24
CA ALA A 217 -15.71 -9.79 10.01
C ALA A 217 -16.94 -10.23 9.19
N LEU A 218 -17.15 -11.54 9.04
CA LEU A 218 -18.30 -12.08 8.31
C LEU A 218 -19.62 -11.72 8.99
N LYS A 219 -19.72 -11.75 10.31
CA LYS A 219 -20.93 -11.33 11.04
C LYS A 219 -21.26 -9.87 10.75
N THR A 220 -20.27 -8.98 10.82
CA THR A 220 -20.45 -7.56 10.46
C THR A 220 -20.93 -7.38 9.02
N ALA A 221 -20.45 -8.19 8.07
CA ALA A 221 -20.95 -8.14 6.69
C ALA A 221 -22.34 -8.75 6.54
N ALA A 222 -22.67 -9.82 7.27
CA ALA A 222 -23.97 -10.49 7.23
C ALA A 222 -25.10 -9.62 7.80
N ASP A 223 -24.80 -8.82 8.81
CA ASP A 223 -25.71 -7.86 9.45
C ASP A 223 -25.82 -6.52 8.69
N ASN A 224 -25.05 -6.37 7.60
CA ASN A 224 -25.06 -5.14 6.83
C ASN A 224 -26.28 -5.07 5.90
N GLU A 225 -27.24 -4.24 6.28
CA GLU A 225 -28.49 -4.02 5.52
C GLU A 225 -28.34 -2.96 4.40
N ASN A 226 -27.13 -2.44 4.15
CA ASN A 226 -26.94 -1.51 3.05
C ASN A 226 -27.12 -2.25 1.71
N GLY A 227 -27.89 -1.66 0.80
CA GLY A 227 -28.08 -2.20 -0.55
C GLY A 227 -26.85 -2.06 -1.46
N GLY A 228 -27.05 -2.28 -2.75
CA GLY A 228 -26.00 -2.16 -3.77
C GLY A 228 -24.90 -3.21 -3.58
N LEU A 229 -23.63 -2.79 -3.61
CA LEU A 229 -22.48 -3.72 -3.57
C LEU A 229 -22.38 -4.54 -2.27
N TYR A 230 -23.03 -4.11 -1.19
CA TYR A 230 -23.01 -4.80 0.10
C TYR A 230 -23.96 -6.00 0.14
N ALA A 231 -25.08 -5.96 -0.57
CA ALA A 231 -26.08 -7.04 -0.56
C ALA A 231 -25.51 -8.42 -0.98
N PRO A 232 -24.83 -8.58 -2.14
CA PRO A 232 -24.27 -9.88 -2.51
C PRO A 232 -23.15 -10.34 -1.58
N VAL A 233 -22.44 -9.42 -0.91
CA VAL A 233 -21.41 -9.73 0.09
C VAL A 233 -22.03 -10.19 1.41
N ALA A 234 -23.14 -9.57 1.84
CA ALA A 234 -23.91 -10.00 3.00
C ALA A 234 -24.49 -11.41 2.78
N ALA A 235 -25.02 -11.70 1.59
CA ALA A 235 -25.46 -13.04 1.21
C ALA A 235 -24.31 -14.06 1.27
N PHE A 236 -23.14 -13.71 0.75
CA PHE A 236 -21.95 -14.56 0.82
C PHE A 236 -21.55 -14.83 2.29
N ALA A 237 -21.56 -13.80 3.13
CA ALA A 237 -21.23 -13.92 4.54
C ALA A 237 -22.22 -14.79 5.32
N LYS A 238 -23.53 -14.60 5.12
CA LYS A 238 -24.60 -15.47 5.66
C LYS A 238 -24.39 -16.94 5.28
N MET A 239 -24.08 -17.21 4.01
CA MET A 239 -23.77 -18.57 3.55
C MET A 239 -22.46 -19.11 4.16
N MET A 240 -21.41 -18.29 4.33
CA MET A 240 -20.18 -18.71 5.01
C MET A 240 -20.42 -19.08 6.48
N LEU A 241 -21.26 -18.30 7.18
CA LEU A 241 -21.65 -18.52 8.58
C LEU A 241 -22.68 -19.64 8.76
N ASN A 242 -23.34 -20.08 7.67
CA ASN A 242 -24.48 -21.00 7.71
C ASN A 242 -25.68 -20.43 8.48
N GLU A 243 -25.93 -19.14 8.32
CA GLU A 243 -26.99 -18.40 8.99
C GLU A 243 -27.93 -17.81 7.95
N ASP A 244 -29.24 -17.84 8.22
CA ASP A 244 -30.24 -17.15 7.40
C ASP A 244 -30.13 -17.47 5.88
N LEU A 245 -29.99 -18.76 5.58
CA LEU A 245 -29.74 -19.25 4.21
C LEU A 245 -30.88 -18.90 3.24
N GLU A 246 -32.12 -18.81 3.73
CA GLU A 246 -33.27 -18.41 2.91
C GLU A 246 -33.09 -16.99 2.37
N THR A 247 -32.82 -16.02 3.25
CA THR A 247 -32.54 -14.64 2.86
C THR A 247 -31.29 -14.56 1.98
N ALA A 248 -30.24 -15.29 2.31
CA ALA A 248 -29.02 -15.30 1.51
C ALA A 248 -29.25 -15.78 0.07
N ASN A 249 -30.03 -16.86 -0.11
CA ASN A 249 -30.40 -17.37 -1.44
C ASN A 249 -31.35 -16.42 -2.18
N GLN A 250 -32.28 -15.76 -1.47
CA GLN A 250 -33.16 -14.76 -2.05
C GLN A 250 -32.36 -13.57 -2.60
N ILE A 251 -31.47 -12.99 -1.80
CA ILE A 251 -30.59 -11.89 -2.21
C ILE A 251 -29.74 -12.31 -3.42
N LEU A 252 -29.06 -13.45 -3.35
CA LEU A 252 -28.23 -13.93 -4.46
C LEU A 252 -29.07 -14.12 -5.74
N THR A 253 -30.26 -14.69 -5.62
CA THR A 253 -31.15 -14.90 -6.76
C THR A 253 -31.59 -13.59 -7.40
N ASP A 254 -31.93 -12.58 -6.60
CA ASP A 254 -32.35 -11.28 -7.10
C ASP A 254 -31.20 -10.52 -7.75
N GLU A 255 -29.99 -10.58 -7.19
CA GLU A 255 -28.76 -10.06 -7.79
C GLU A 255 -28.46 -10.73 -9.14
N LEU A 256 -28.57 -12.06 -9.21
CA LEU A 256 -28.33 -12.81 -10.45
C LEU A 256 -29.37 -12.50 -11.53
N LYS A 257 -30.64 -12.24 -11.17
CA LYS A 257 -31.70 -11.82 -12.11
C LYS A 257 -31.49 -10.40 -12.64
N GLN A 258 -30.89 -9.52 -11.84
CA GLN A 258 -30.54 -8.15 -12.24
C GLN A 258 -29.28 -8.08 -13.11
N SER A 259 -28.45 -9.13 -13.11
CA SER A 259 -27.24 -9.19 -13.91
C SER A 259 -27.54 -9.15 -15.41
N SER A 260 -26.75 -8.37 -16.15
CA SER A 260 -26.82 -8.24 -17.60
C SER A 260 -25.43 -8.26 -18.24
N GLU A 261 -25.38 -8.39 -19.56
CA GLU A 261 -24.13 -8.31 -20.34
C GLU A 261 -23.47 -6.93 -20.25
N ALA A 262 -24.21 -5.87 -19.88
CA ALA A 262 -23.60 -4.55 -19.63
C ALA A 262 -22.66 -4.54 -18.42
N ASN A 263 -22.73 -5.56 -17.54
CA ASN A 263 -21.95 -5.63 -16.31
C ASN A 263 -20.76 -6.62 -16.37
N VAL A 264 -20.39 -7.13 -17.55
CA VAL A 264 -19.35 -8.19 -17.69
C VAL A 264 -17.96 -7.79 -17.15
N TRP A 265 -17.65 -6.49 -17.05
CA TRP A 265 -16.39 -5.95 -16.52
C TRP A 265 -16.43 -5.59 -15.02
N SER A 266 -17.51 -5.92 -14.31
CA SER A 266 -17.61 -5.65 -12.87
C SER A 266 -16.47 -6.32 -12.11
N LEU A 267 -15.74 -5.54 -11.32
CA LEU A 267 -14.66 -6.03 -10.47
C LEU A 267 -15.18 -6.90 -9.31
N LEU A 268 -16.48 -6.79 -8.94
CA LEU A 268 -17.05 -7.47 -7.75
C LEU A 268 -17.79 -8.74 -8.13
N HIS A 269 -18.80 -8.59 -8.99
CA HIS A 269 -19.85 -9.60 -9.13
C HIS A 269 -19.31 -10.90 -9.74
N THR A 270 -18.64 -10.83 -10.90
CA THR A 270 -18.10 -12.03 -11.55
C THR A 270 -17.14 -12.82 -10.64
N PRO A 271 -16.12 -12.20 -10.01
CA PRO A 271 -15.23 -12.93 -9.10
C PRO A 271 -15.92 -13.41 -7.82
N LEU A 272 -16.90 -12.67 -7.29
CA LEU A 272 -17.70 -13.12 -6.15
C LEU A 272 -18.58 -14.33 -6.52
N TYR A 273 -19.19 -14.34 -7.71
CA TYR A 273 -20.00 -15.45 -8.22
C TYR A 273 -19.16 -16.71 -8.45
N CYS A 274 -17.92 -16.58 -8.92
CA CYS A 274 -16.98 -17.71 -8.97
C CYS A 274 -16.75 -18.30 -7.56
N ARG A 275 -16.59 -17.44 -6.55
CA ARG A 275 -16.45 -17.87 -5.16
C ARG A 275 -17.73 -18.50 -4.59
N PHE A 276 -18.91 -17.99 -4.93
CA PHE A 276 -20.18 -18.66 -4.58
C PHE A 276 -20.21 -20.10 -5.09
N TYR A 277 -19.77 -20.33 -6.33
CA TYR A 277 -19.71 -21.68 -6.90
C TYR A 277 -18.76 -22.59 -6.12
N TYR A 278 -17.48 -22.20 -5.95
CA TYR A 278 -16.51 -23.05 -5.24
C TYR A 278 -16.75 -23.18 -3.74
N MET A 279 -17.46 -22.23 -3.12
CA MET A 279 -17.83 -22.34 -1.72
C MET A 279 -19.12 -23.13 -1.50
N PHE A 280 -20.13 -22.99 -2.36
CA PHE A 280 -21.49 -23.44 -2.03
C PHE A 280 -22.18 -24.29 -3.09
N SER A 281 -21.54 -24.58 -4.24
CA SER A 281 -22.07 -25.55 -5.22
C SER A 281 -22.47 -26.85 -4.52
N ASN A 282 -23.66 -27.37 -4.83
CA ASN A 282 -24.13 -28.63 -4.25
C ASN A 282 -23.29 -29.83 -4.72
N ARG A 283 -22.61 -29.70 -5.86
CA ARG A 283 -21.79 -30.78 -6.42
C ARG A 283 -20.34 -30.72 -5.97
N CYS A 284 -19.72 -29.54 -5.99
CA CYS A 284 -18.27 -29.39 -5.80
C CYS A 284 -17.86 -28.29 -4.82
N GLY A 285 -18.83 -27.64 -4.18
CA GLY A 285 -18.56 -26.58 -3.22
C GLY A 285 -17.95 -27.11 -1.92
N LYS A 286 -17.16 -26.27 -1.24
CA LYS A 286 -16.61 -26.57 0.10
C LYS A 286 -17.70 -26.78 1.16
N PHE A 287 -18.84 -26.11 1.01
CA PHE A 287 -19.99 -26.12 1.91
C PHE A 287 -21.28 -26.38 1.11
N PRO A 288 -21.48 -27.62 0.61
CA PRO A 288 -22.66 -27.97 -0.16
C PRO A 288 -23.94 -27.86 0.70
N GLY A 289 -25.09 -27.66 0.07
CA GLY A 289 -26.40 -27.53 0.74
C GLY A 289 -26.71 -26.14 1.29
N ARG A 290 -25.82 -25.15 1.11
CA ARG A 290 -26.04 -23.76 1.54
C ARG A 290 -26.62 -22.85 0.44
N MET A 291 -26.47 -23.26 -0.82
CA MET A 291 -27.09 -22.63 -1.99
C MET A 291 -28.15 -23.58 -2.56
N THR A 292 -29.33 -23.07 -2.90
CA THR A 292 -30.39 -23.91 -3.48
C THR A 292 -30.01 -24.36 -4.90
N PRO A 293 -30.48 -25.53 -5.37
CA PRO A 293 -30.25 -25.98 -6.74
C PRO A 293 -30.72 -24.99 -7.81
N GLU A 294 -31.83 -24.28 -7.55
CA GLU A 294 -32.38 -23.26 -8.46
C GLU A 294 -31.46 -22.06 -8.56
N THR A 295 -30.94 -21.57 -7.42
CA THR A 295 -29.98 -20.46 -7.38
C THR A 295 -28.65 -20.86 -8.01
N GLU A 296 -28.17 -22.10 -7.78
CA GLU A 296 -26.95 -22.62 -8.42
C GLU A 296 -27.08 -22.69 -9.94
N LYS A 297 -28.22 -23.17 -10.45
CA LYS A 297 -28.48 -23.20 -11.90
C LYS A 297 -28.49 -21.80 -12.51
N LEU A 298 -29.08 -20.83 -11.81
CA LEU A 298 -29.07 -19.43 -12.23
C LEU A 298 -27.66 -18.84 -12.19
N LEU A 299 -26.88 -19.13 -11.14
CA LEU A 299 -25.48 -18.71 -10.99
C LEU A 299 -24.64 -19.15 -12.19
N LEU A 300 -24.70 -20.43 -12.56
CA LEU A 300 -23.97 -20.99 -13.71
C LEU A 300 -24.40 -20.33 -15.03
N LYS A 301 -25.70 -20.11 -15.22
CA LYS A 301 -26.22 -19.41 -16.41
C LYS A 301 -25.69 -17.98 -16.50
N THR A 302 -25.69 -17.26 -15.38
CA THR A 302 -25.21 -15.89 -15.29
C THR A 302 -23.69 -15.81 -15.51
N LEU A 303 -22.91 -16.71 -14.91
CA LEU A 303 -21.46 -16.80 -15.15
C LEU A 303 -21.15 -17.04 -16.63
N TRP A 304 -21.91 -17.93 -17.30
CA TRP A 304 -21.72 -18.21 -18.73
C TRP A 304 -22.02 -16.96 -19.57
N SER A 305 -23.17 -16.31 -19.36
CA SER A 305 -23.54 -15.09 -20.09
C SER A 305 -22.52 -13.96 -19.88
N ARG A 306 -21.98 -13.81 -18.66
CA ARG A 306 -21.01 -12.74 -18.34
C ARG A 306 -19.59 -12.99 -18.86
N THR A 307 -19.22 -14.23 -19.18
CA THR A 307 -17.84 -14.57 -19.56
C THR A 307 -17.71 -15.08 -20.99
N SER A 308 -18.71 -15.78 -21.53
CA SER A 308 -18.65 -16.35 -22.88
C SER A 308 -18.33 -15.33 -23.96
N SER A 309 -18.96 -14.14 -23.94
CA SER A 309 -18.73 -13.12 -24.97
C SER A 309 -17.35 -12.45 -24.91
N LYS A 310 -16.66 -12.44 -23.76
CA LYS A 310 -15.34 -11.81 -23.62
C LYS A 310 -14.18 -12.81 -23.47
N ASN A 311 -14.48 -14.10 -23.56
CA ASN A 311 -13.50 -15.16 -23.45
C ASN A 311 -13.09 -15.62 -24.85
N ASP A 312 -12.26 -14.82 -25.52
CA ASP A 312 -11.67 -15.12 -26.83
C ASP A 312 -10.32 -15.84 -26.64
N ILE A 313 -10.16 -17.01 -27.26
CA ILE A 313 -8.96 -17.84 -27.13
C ILE A 313 -7.72 -17.19 -27.77
N HIS A 314 -7.89 -16.37 -28.81
CA HIS A 314 -6.77 -15.69 -29.45
C HIS A 314 -6.13 -14.68 -28.53
N TRP A 315 -6.94 -14.03 -27.70
CA TRP A 315 -6.46 -13.05 -26.75
C TRP A 315 -5.64 -13.69 -25.62
N ALA A 316 -6.03 -14.88 -25.17
CA ALA A 316 -5.24 -15.68 -24.22
C ALA A 316 -3.86 -16.09 -24.77
N ARG A 317 -3.66 -16.02 -26.10
CA ARG A 317 -2.42 -16.39 -26.80
C ARG A 317 -1.55 -15.19 -27.19
N GLN A 318 -1.96 -13.96 -26.83
CA GLN A 318 -1.17 -12.75 -27.06
C GLN A 318 -0.17 -12.46 -25.93
N SER A 319 0.66 -11.43 -26.11
CA SER A 319 1.59 -10.95 -25.08
C SER A 319 0.85 -10.60 -23.79
N THR A 320 1.44 -10.95 -22.64
CA THR A 320 0.87 -10.62 -21.33
C THR A 320 1.07 -9.14 -20.94
N TRP A 321 1.75 -8.39 -21.82
CA TRP A 321 1.93 -6.94 -21.76
C TRP A 321 0.91 -6.17 -22.58
N TYR A 322 -0.10 -6.86 -23.14
CA TYR A 322 -1.27 -6.23 -23.75
C TYR A 322 -2.41 -6.17 -22.72
N LEU A 323 -2.78 -4.96 -22.30
CA LEU A 323 -3.75 -4.74 -21.22
C LEU A 323 -5.01 -4.07 -21.76
N ASP A 324 -6.16 -4.58 -21.34
CA ASP A 324 -7.46 -4.03 -21.71
C ASP A 324 -7.99 -3.04 -20.67
N GLY A 325 -8.30 -1.82 -21.13
CA GLY A 325 -8.87 -0.78 -20.28
C GLY A 325 -7.91 -0.21 -19.23
N SER A 326 -7.96 -0.76 -18.02
CA SER A 326 -6.99 -0.51 -16.95
C SER A 326 -6.53 -1.83 -16.33
N GLU A 327 -5.38 -1.85 -15.67
CA GLU A 327 -4.71 -3.11 -15.26
C GLU A 327 -5.60 -3.98 -14.36
N ASN A 328 -6.32 -3.38 -13.41
CA ASN A 328 -7.28 -4.10 -12.57
C ASN A 328 -8.48 -4.69 -13.35
N HIS A 329 -8.96 -4.01 -14.40
CA HIS A 329 -10.05 -4.50 -15.25
C HIS A 329 -9.57 -5.62 -16.18
N ASP A 330 -8.38 -5.48 -16.76
CA ASP A 330 -7.70 -6.50 -17.57
C ASP A 330 -7.55 -7.80 -16.78
N LEU A 331 -6.91 -7.70 -15.61
CA LEU A 331 -6.72 -8.84 -14.71
C LEU A 331 -8.04 -9.46 -14.27
N ASN A 332 -9.07 -8.65 -14.00
CA ASN A 332 -10.38 -9.16 -13.64
C ASN A 332 -10.99 -10.00 -14.76
N ALA A 333 -11.00 -9.49 -15.99
CA ALA A 333 -11.56 -10.25 -17.10
C ALA A 333 -10.79 -11.54 -17.35
N LYS A 334 -9.46 -11.49 -17.41
CA LYS A 334 -8.62 -12.66 -17.69
C LYS A 334 -8.70 -13.69 -16.57
N ALA A 335 -8.66 -13.28 -15.30
CA ALA A 335 -8.74 -14.20 -14.16
C ALA A 335 -10.13 -14.84 -14.06
N CYS A 336 -11.20 -14.08 -14.30
CA CYS A 336 -12.54 -14.64 -14.40
C CYS A 336 -12.65 -15.62 -15.57
N ASN A 337 -12.04 -15.35 -16.73
CA ASN A 337 -12.07 -16.27 -17.87
C ASN A 337 -11.34 -17.59 -17.55
N LEU A 338 -10.17 -17.54 -16.90
CA LEU A 338 -9.48 -18.74 -16.41
C LEU A 338 -10.39 -19.57 -15.49
N VAL A 339 -10.95 -18.92 -14.46
CA VAL A 339 -11.71 -19.61 -13.42
C VAL A 339 -13.06 -20.09 -13.93
N THR A 340 -13.77 -19.34 -14.76
CA THR A 340 -15.04 -19.83 -15.33
C THR A 340 -14.80 -20.93 -16.37
N SER A 341 -13.72 -20.90 -17.15
CA SER A 341 -13.33 -22.04 -17.99
C SER A 341 -13.06 -23.30 -17.15
N HIS A 342 -12.38 -23.16 -16.00
CA HIS A 342 -12.20 -24.27 -15.05
C HIS A 342 -13.53 -24.79 -14.47
N ILE A 343 -14.46 -23.90 -14.15
CA ILE A 343 -15.82 -24.29 -13.74
C ILE A 343 -16.50 -25.08 -14.86
N PHE A 344 -16.57 -24.51 -16.06
CA PHE A 344 -17.40 -25.04 -17.14
C PHE A 344 -16.85 -26.31 -17.77
N MET A 345 -15.53 -26.52 -17.80
CA MET A 345 -14.96 -27.79 -18.26
C MET A 345 -15.38 -28.98 -17.40
N ASN A 346 -15.78 -28.72 -16.14
CA ASN A 346 -16.24 -29.71 -15.19
C ASN A 346 -17.77 -29.74 -15.03
N GLU A 347 -18.52 -28.86 -15.71
CA GLU A 347 -19.98 -28.79 -15.63
C GLU A 347 -20.63 -29.54 -16.81
N PRO A 348 -21.42 -30.62 -16.59
CA PRO A 348 -22.01 -31.42 -17.66
C PRO A 348 -22.81 -30.62 -18.70
N ASP A 349 -23.56 -29.60 -18.25
CA ASP A 349 -24.40 -28.78 -19.12
C ASP A 349 -23.62 -27.72 -19.92
N TYR A 350 -22.32 -27.56 -19.66
CA TYR A 350 -21.49 -26.48 -20.18
C TYR A 350 -20.17 -26.95 -20.83
N LYS A 351 -19.62 -28.09 -20.44
CA LYS A 351 -18.29 -28.57 -20.87
C LYS A 351 -18.12 -28.68 -22.39
N ASP A 352 -19.19 -29.02 -23.10
CA ASP A 352 -19.20 -29.19 -24.56
C ASP A 352 -19.72 -27.95 -25.31
N ARG A 353 -20.03 -26.86 -24.59
CA ARG A 353 -20.40 -25.59 -25.22
C ARG A 353 -19.16 -24.96 -25.84
N ILE A 354 -19.36 -24.40 -27.03
CA ILE A 354 -18.32 -23.74 -27.78
C ILE A 354 -18.33 -22.26 -27.45
N TYR A 355 -17.16 -21.72 -27.11
CA TYR A 355 -16.95 -20.29 -26.94
C TYR A 355 -16.85 -19.61 -28.31
N PRO A 356 -17.18 -18.31 -28.39
CA PRO A 356 -16.97 -17.56 -29.61
C PRO A 356 -15.48 -17.47 -29.99
N ASP A 357 -15.19 -17.58 -31.29
CA ASP A 357 -13.86 -17.40 -31.89
C ASP A 357 -13.84 -16.09 -32.71
N TYR A 358 -13.86 -14.95 -32.02
CA TYR A 358 -13.99 -13.65 -32.69
C TYR A 358 -12.70 -13.24 -33.41
N GLY A 359 -11.56 -13.31 -32.74
CA GLY A 359 -10.28 -12.90 -33.30
C GLY A 359 -10.19 -11.40 -33.62
N PHE A 360 -11.02 -10.56 -33.00
CA PHE A 360 -11.07 -9.11 -33.26
C PHE A 360 -10.05 -8.31 -32.43
N GLY A 361 -9.29 -8.96 -31.56
CA GLY A 361 -8.31 -8.32 -30.68
C GLY A 361 -8.86 -8.02 -29.28
N GLY A 362 -8.12 -7.21 -28.52
CA GLY A 362 -8.39 -6.95 -27.12
C GLY A 362 -9.56 -6.00 -26.86
N SER A 363 -9.93 -5.89 -25.58
CA SER A 363 -10.91 -4.92 -25.08
C SER A 363 -12.30 -5.08 -25.68
N TYR A 364 -12.64 -6.30 -26.08
CA TYR A 364 -13.97 -6.64 -26.59
C TYR A 364 -15.04 -6.37 -25.51
N HIS A 365 -16.10 -5.66 -25.87
CA HIS A 365 -17.10 -5.08 -24.94
C HIS A 365 -16.56 -4.09 -23.89
N TYR A 366 -15.29 -3.66 -23.97
CA TYR A 366 -14.76 -2.60 -23.13
C TYR A 366 -14.88 -1.26 -23.88
N GLY A 367 -15.83 -0.42 -23.44
CA GLY A 367 -16.19 0.85 -24.10
C GLY A 367 -16.99 0.64 -25.39
N HIS A 368 -18.11 1.35 -25.55
CA HIS A 368 -19.11 1.04 -26.59
C HIS A 368 -18.86 1.67 -27.99
N ALA A 369 -17.71 2.29 -28.24
CA ALA A 369 -17.46 3.01 -29.50
C ALA A 369 -16.05 2.79 -30.04
N GLY A 370 -15.92 2.68 -31.38
CA GLY A 370 -14.64 2.56 -32.10
C GLY A 370 -14.83 2.75 -33.61
N TYR A 371 -13.75 3.08 -34.33
CA TYR A 371 -13.73 3.17 -35.79
C TYR A 371 -13.37 1.81 -36.40
N TYR A 372 -14.26 1.23 -37.19
CA TYR A 372 -14.10 -0.13 -37.74
C TYR A 372 -13.52 -0.17 -39.15
N GLY A 373 -13.43 0.98 -39.83
CA GLY A 373 -12.97 1.08 -41.21
C GLY A 373 -14.04 0.68 -42.25
N PRO A 374 -13.76 0.88 -43.55
CA PRO A 374 -14.69 0.54 -44.63
C PRO A 374 -14.94 -0.97 -44.72
N GLY A 375 -16.20 -1.38 -44.92
CA GLY A 375 -16.56 -2.78 -45.17
C GLY A 375 -16.68 -3.67 -43.93
N VAL A 376 -16.55 -3.11 -42.74
CA VAL A 376 -16.74 -3.83 -41.47
C VAL A 376 -18.11 -3.49 -40.89
N ASP A 377 -18.95 -4.50 -40.68
CA ASP A 377 -20.27 -4.32 -40.04
C ASP A 377 -20.10 -4.10 -38.54
N GLU A 378 -20.47 -2.91 -38.05
CA GLU A 378 -20.44 -2.51 -36.65
C GLU A 378 -21.19 -3.51 -35.73
N LYS A 379 -22.25 -4.14 -36.25
CA LYS A 379 -23.06 -5.10 -35.50
C LYS A 379 -22.35 -6.44 -35.32
N THR A 380 -21.45 -6.79 -36.25
CA THR A 380 -20.70 -8.05 -36.20
C THR A 380 -19.47 -7.97 -35.30
N ARG A 381 -18.93 -6.77 -35.07
CA ARG A 381 -17.71 -6.57 -34.28
C ARG A 381 -17.93 -6.24 -32.82
N HIS A 382 -19.16 -5.94 -32.39
CA HIS A 382 -19.54 -5.73 -30.98
C HIS A 382 -18.49 -5.00 -30.12
N HIS A 383 -17.90 -3.91 -30.63
CA HIS A 383 -16.87 -3.11 -29.94
C HIS A 383 -15.45 -3.71 -29.85
N GLY A 384 -15.12 -4.71 -30.66
CA GLY A 384 -13.75 -5.23 -30.85
C GLY A 384 -12.86 -4.33 -31.73
N GLY A 385 -11.57 -4.68 -31.80
CA GLY A 385 -10.58 -4.05 -32.71
C GLY A 385 -10.79 -4.44 -34.18
N ARG A 386 -9.83 -4.10 -35.06
CA ARG A 386 -9.93 -4.37 -36.52
C ARG A 386 -9.22 -5.65 -36.99
N ALA A 387 -8.64 -6.40 -36.05
CA ALA A 387 -7.99 -7.68 -36.34
C ALA A 387 -8.94 -8.74 -36.94
N ASN A 388 -8.39 -9.74 -37.62
CA ASN A 388 -9.11 -10.94 -38.06
C ASN A 388 -8.25 -12.17 -37.76
N LEU A 389 -8.16 -12.51 -36.48
CA LEU A 389 -7.28 -13.56 -35.95
C LEU A 389 -7.98 -14.91 -35.76
N SER A 390 -9.29 -15.01 -36.04
CA SER A 390 -10.07 -16.24 -35.91
C SER A 390 -9.39 -17.38 -36.68
N ASP A 391 -9.35 -18.58 -36.08
CA ASP A 391 -8.86 -19.78 -36.75
C ASP A 391 -10.00 -20.70 -37.21
N GLU A 392 -11.24 -20.22 -37.09
CA GLU A 392 -12.50 -20.88 -37.44
C GLU A 392 -12.70 -22.25 -36.76
N LYS A 393 -11.90 -22.56 -35.72
CA LYS A 393 -12.03 -23.79 -34.95
C LYS A 393 -13.04 -23.63 -33.83
N LYS A 394 -13.53 -24.77 -33.36
CA LYS A 394 -14.43 -24.85 -32.21
C LYS A 394 -13.62 -25.12 -30.96
N HIS A 395 -13.64 -24.18 -30.02
CA HIS A 395 -12.94 -24.29 -28.74
C HIS A 395 -13.97 -24.38 -27.61
N ASN A 396 -13.84 -25.39 -26.75
CA ASN A 396 -14.71 -25.58 -25.59
C ASN A 396 -14.07 -25.02 -24.31
N ALA A 397 -14.70 -25.25 -23.15
CA ALA A 397 -14.19 -24.74 -21.88
C ALA A 397 -12.80 -25.26 -21.51
N ALA A 398 -12.46 -26.51 -21.86
CA ALA A 398 -11.14 -27.09 -21.60
C ALA A 398 -10.05 -26.41 -22.46
N ASP A 399 -10.34 -26.13 -23.74
CA ASP A 399 -9.40 -25.44 -24.62
C ASP A 399 -9.05 -24.03 -24.11
N HIS A 400 -10.07 -23.30 -23.63
CA HIS A 400 -9.88 -21.97 -23.05
C HIS A 400 -9.16 -22.03 -21.70
N TYR A 401 -9.47 -23.03 -20.87
CA TYR A 401 -8.79 -23.24 -19.59
C TYR A 401 -7.27 -23.39 -19.79
N GLU A 402 -6.85 -24.28 -20.69
CA GLU A 402 -5.43 -24.51 -20.98
C GLU A 402 -4.73 -23.25 -21.51
N ALA A 403 -5.41 -22.51 -22.41
CA ALA A 403 -4.86 -21.27 -22.96
C ALA A 403 -4.66 -20.20 -21.87
N TRP A 404 -5.66 -19.97 -21.02
CA TRP A 404 -5.55 -19.00 -19.92
C TRP A 404 -4.57 -19.45 -18.83
N LEU A 405 -4.48 -20.76 -18.56
CA LEU A 405 -3.51 -21.30 -17.60
C LEU A 405 -2.08 -21.01 -18.07
N ALA A 406 -1.80 -21.24 -19.35
CA ALA A 406 -0.52 -20.89 -19.97
C ALA A 406 -0.25 -19.37 -19.94
N TYR A 407 -1.28 -18.56 -20.22
CA TYR A 407 -1.22 -17.10 -20.11
C TYR A 407 -0.79 -16.67 -18.70
N PHE A 408 -1.48 -17.11 -17.65
CA PHE A 408 -1.19 -16.67 -16.28
C PHE A 408 0.18 -17.13 -15.77
N LYS A 409 0.61 -18.35 -16.10
CA LYS A 409 1.97 -18.81 -15.80
C LYS A 409 3.04 -17.94 -16.48
N THR A 410 2.74 -17.39 -17.65
CA THR A 410 3.63 -16.45 -18.35
C THR A 410 3.55 -15.06 -17.72
N TYR A 411 2.34 -14.57 -17.44
CA TYR A 411 2.09 -13.25 -16.84
C TYR A 411 2.88 -13.07 -15.53
N PHE A 412 2.76 -14.02 -14.60
CA PHE A 412 3.43 -13.92 -13.30
C PHE A 412 4.95 -14.04 -13.38
N ARG A 413 5.45 -14.87 -14.30
CA ARG A 413 6.89 -14.92 -14.60
C ARG A 413 7.38 -13.57 -15.10
N GLU A 414 6.70 -13.00 -16.09
CA GLU A 414 7.10 -11.75 -16.71
C GLU A 414 7.03 -10.56 -15.74
N ARG A 415 6.03 -10.53 -14.84
CA ARG A 415 5.99 -9.51 -13.76
C ARG A 415 7.11 -9.69 -12.72
N ALA A 416 7.48 -10.92 -12.39
CA ALA A 416 8.64 -11.17 -11.52
C ALA A 416 9.97 -10.80 -12.20
N GLU A 417 10.02 -10.91 -13.54
CA GLU A 417 11.19 -10.61 -14.37
C GLU A 417 11.37 -9.11 -14.66
N ARG A 418 10.29 -8.35 -14.85
CA ARG A 418 10.33 -6.97 -15.37
C ARG A 418 9.79 -5.91 -14.41
N GLY A 419 9.05 -6.30 -13.36
CA GLY A 419 8.46 -5.41 -12.36
C GLY A 419 6.96 -5.68 -12.15
N PHE A 420 6.41 -5.27 -11.00
CA PHE A 420 5.04 -5.60 -10.57
C PHE A 420 3.91 -5.11 -11.49
N PHE A 421 3.49 -3.87 -11.27
CA PHE A 421 2.23 -3.33 -11.75
C PHE A 421 2.46 -1.93 -12.30
N LEU A 422 1.58 -1.58 -13.23
CA LEU A 422 1.47 -0.25 -13.77
C LEU A 422 0.62 0.60 -12.83
N GLU A 423 -0.44 0.03 -12.22
CA GLU A 423 -1.19 0.59 -11.09
C GLU A 423 -0.44 0.38 -9.76
N TYR A 424 0.81 0.84 -9.73
CA TYR A 424 1.77 0.59 -8.68
C TYR A 424 1.48 1.36 -7.40
N GLY A 425 1.47 0.65 -6.26
CA GLY A 425 1.39 1.24 -4.93
C GLY A 425 0.11 2.04 -4.66
N SER A 426 -0.90 1.93 -5.53
CA SER A 426 -2.14 2.70 -5.44
C SER A 426 -2.92 2.30 -4.20
N TYR A 427 -3.34 3.30 -3.40
CA TYR A 427 -4.19 3.05 -2.24
C TYR A 427 -5.59 2.52 -2.64
N GLY A 428 -6.10 2.86 -3.82
CA GLY A 428 -7.45 2.49 -4.23
C GLY A 428 -7.50 1.19 -5.00
N TYR A 429 -6.52 0.98 -5.87
CA TYR A 429 -6.56 -0.05 -6.90
C TYR A 429 -5.95 -1.38 -6.46
N SER A 430 -4.99 -1.38 -5.53
CA SER A 430 -4.29 -2.59 -5.08
C SER A 430 -5.26 -3.69 -4.61
N LYS A 431 -6.31 -3.34 -3.84
CA LYS A 431 -7.32 -4.33 -3.40
C LYS A 431 -8.11 -4.98 -4.54
N HIS A 432 -8.31 -4.27 -5.66
CA HIS A 432 -8.98 -4.81 -6.83
C HIS A 432 -8.05 -5.77 -7.59
N THR A 433 -6.79 -5.39 -7.75
CA THR A 433 -5.75 -6.21 -8.39
C THR A 433 -5.50 -7.49 -7.61
N LEU A 434 -5.27 -7.40 -6.29
CA LEU A 434 -4.98 -8.55 -5.44
C LEU A 434 -6.18 -9.50 -5.28
N ASN A 435 -7.42 -9.01 -5.36
CA ASN A 435 -8.61 -9.86 -5.41
C ASN A 435 -8.57 -10.83 -6.61
N MET A 436 -8.02 -10.41 -7.74
CA MET A 436 -7.92 -11.26 -8.94
C MET A 436 -6.79 -12.28 -8.82
N PHE A 437 -5.73 -11.93 -8.09
CA PHE A 437 -4.65 -12.86 -7.78
C PHE A 437 -5.14 -13.97 -6.88
N ASP A 438 -5.81 -13.58 -5.79
CA ASP A 438 -6.45 -14.50 -4.87
C ASP A 438 -7.43 -15.43 -5.59
N LEU A 439 -8.22 -14.88 -6.52
CA LEU A 439 -9.16 -15.67 -7.32
C LEU A 439 -8.43 -16.75 -8.14
N ALA A 440 -7.38 -16.37 -8.88
CA ALA A 440 -6.60 -17.32 -9.66
C ALA A 440 -5.88 -18.34 -8.75
N GLN A 441 -5.32 -17.89 -7.63
CA GLN A 441 -4.54 -18.72 -6.70
C GLN A 441 -5.36 -19.87 -6.13
N HIS A 442 -6.61 -19.62 -5.74
CA HIS A 442 -7.44 -20.61 -5.07
C HIS A 442 -8.29 -21.44 -6.02
N TYR A 443 -8.62 -20.90 -7.20
CA TYR A 443 -9.67 -21.47 -8.06
C TYR A 443 -9.20 -21.82 -9.47
N CYS A 444 -7.91 -21.68 -9.80
CA CYS A 444 -7.38 -22.12 -11.10
C CYS A 444 -7.26 -23.64 -11.27
N GLY A 445 -7.26 -24.42 -10.17
CA GLY A 445 -7.13 -25.88 -10.25
C GLY A 445 -5.74 -26.41 -10.66
N ASP A 446 -4.70 -25.57 -10.68
CA ASP A 446 -3.33 -25.97 -11.02
C ASP A 446 -2.34 -25.61 -9.91
N ASP A 447 -1.72 -26.63 -9.30
CA ASP A 447 -0.79 -26.47 -8.18
C ASP A 447 0.45 -25.65 -8.55
N GLY A 448 0.89 -25.71 -9.81
CA GLY A 448 2.04 -24.96 -10.31
C GLY A 448 1.79 -23.44 -10.34
N LEU A 449 0.63 -23.03 -10.84
CA LEU A 449 0.19 -21.65 -10.85
C LEU A 449 -0.13 -21.17 -9.42
N ARG A 450 -0.75 -22.01 -8.59
CA ARG A 450 -0.97 -21.71 -7.17
C ARG A 450 0.33 -21.40 -6.45
N SER A 451 1.33 -22.27 -6.54
CA SER A 451 2.64 -22.06 -5.92
C SER A 451 3.36 -20.82 -6.46
N MET A 452 3.25 -20.55 -7.77
CA MET A 452 3.77 -19.32 -8.37
C MET A 452 3.11 -18.06 -7.80
N LEU A 453 1.80 -18.11 -7.58
CA LEU A 453 1.02 -17.03 -6.98
C LEU A 453 1.34 -16.82 -5.49
N ASP A 454 1.54 -17.89 -4.71
CA ASP A 454 2.03 -17.81 -3.32
C ASP A 454 3.37 -17.05 -3.25
N ASN A 455 4.32 -17.43 -4.13
CA ASN A 455 5.60 -16.76 -4.23
C ASN A 455 5.45 -15.30 -4.68
N PHE A 456 4.52 -15.02 -5.60
CA PHE A 456 4.28 -13.65 -6.07
C PHE A 456 3.66 -12.76 -4.99
N LEU A 457 2.72 -13.28 -4.20
CA LEU A 457 2.17 -12.57 -3.03
C LEU A 457 3.25 -12.33 -1.98
N THR A 458 4.14 -13.30 -1.75
CA THR A 458 5.30 -13.13 -0.87
C THR A 458 6.19 -11.99 -1.36
N LEU A 459 6.51 -11.97 -2.65
CA LEU A 459 7.29 -10.90 -3.29
C LEU A 459 6.61 -9.53 -3.15
N TYR A 460 5.30 -9.45 -3.42
CA TYR A 460 4.52 -8.22 -3.27
C TYR A 460 4.57 -7.68 -1.84
N TRP A 461 4.37 -8.55 -0.84
CA TRP A 461 4.38 -8.14 0.56
C TRP A 461 5.78 -7.79 1.07
N ALA A 462 6.83 -8.48 0.62
CA ALA A 462 8.21 -8.12 0.94
C ALA A 462 8.56 -6.73 0.40
N GLU A 463 8.13 -6.42 -0.83
CA GLU A 463 8.33 -5.08 -1.39
C GLU A 463 7.52 -4.02 -0.65
N TRP A 464 6.27 -4.31 -0.30
CA TRP A 464 5.44 -3.40 0.47
C TRP A 464 6.05 -3.13 1.85
N ALA A 465 6.56 -4.16 2.53
CA ALA A 465 7.13 -4.06 3.87
C ALA A 465 8.34 -3.11 3.90
N GLN A 466 9.28 -3.24 2.97
CA GLN A 466 10.50 -2.42 2.98
C GLN A 466 10.25 -0.91 2.73
N VAL A 467 9.18 -0.55 2.01
CA VAL A 467 8.87 0.86 1.69
C VAL A 467 7.76 1.46 2.55
N SER A 468 7.15 0.69 3.45
CA SER A 468 6.06 1.17 4.30
C SER A 468 6.57 1.51 5.70
N ILE A 469 5.91 2.47 6.34
CA ILE A 469 6.16 2.85 7.75
C ILE A 469 4.81 2.91 8.45
N SER A 470 4.64 2.11 9.51
CA SER A 470 3.43 2.08 10.34
C SER A 470 2.13 1.97 9.53
N GLY A 471 2.11 1.03 8.57
CA GLY A 471 0.96 0.80 7.70
C GLY A 471 0.80 1.80 6.55
N VAL A 472 1.62 2.84 6.48
CA VAL A 472 1.59 3.83 5.40
C VAL A 472 2.66 3.53 4.38
N ARG A 473 2.23 3.25 3.15
CA ARG A 473 3.15 2.97 2.05
C ARG A 473 3.87 4.26 1.60
N GLY A 474 5.19 4.26 1.69
CA GLY A 474 6.08 5.27 1.11
C GLY A 474 6.31 5.08 -0.39
N GLY A 475 7.27 5.82 -0.95
CA GLY A 475 7.71 5.64 -2.34
C GLY A 475 6.70 6.06 -3.42
N PRO A 476 7.09 6.03 -4.71
CA PRO A 476 6.24 6.50 -5.80
C PRO A 476 4.98 5.64 -5.95
N LYS A 477 3.88 6.26 -6.42
CA LYS A 477 2.62 5.55 -6.71
C LYS A 477 2.01 6.08 -7.99
N THR A 478 1.20 5.26 -8.64
CA THR A 478 0.36 5.64 -9.76
C THR A 478 -1.10 5.35 -9.41
N ARG A 479 -2.05 5.92 -10.17
CA ARG A 479 -3.50 5.84 -9.88
C ARG A 479 -3.85 6.33 -8.47
N HIS A 480 -3.10 7.31 -8.00
CA HIS A 480 -3.27 7.97 -6.72
C HIS A 480 -3.73 9.40 -7.01
N HIS A 481 -5.04 9.63 -7.06
CA HIS A 481 -5.63 10.84 -7.66
C HIS A 481 -5.85 11.97 -6.63
N SER A 482 -7.11 12.27 -6.28
CA SER A 482 -7.51 13.44 -5.47
C SER A 482 -7.19 13.34 -3.97
N LYS A 483 -6.13 12.64 -3.57
CA LYS A 483 -5.73 12.47 -2.17
C LYS A 483 -4.22 12.43 -2.08
N VAL A 484 -3.61 13.20 -1.18
CA VAL A 484 -2.17 13.13 -0.89
C VAL A 484 -1.75 11.88 -0.11
N GLY A 485 -2.75 11.07 0.29
CA GLY A 485 -2.62 9.78 0.96
C GLY A 485 -2.85 9.80 2.47
N GLY A 486 -2.34 8.80 3.21
CA GLY A 486 -2.19 8.86 4.68
C GLY A 486 -2.84 7.75 5.50
N PRO A 487 -3.31 8.05 6.73
CA PRO A 487 -3.97 7.05 7.57
C PRO A 487 -5.32 6.58 7.01
N ASP A 488 -5.86 7.28 6.00
CA ASP A 488 -7.06 6.90 5.27
C ASP A 488 -6.77 6.05 4.01
N ASP A 489 -5.49 5.82 3.68
CA ASP A 489 -5.06 4.94 2.58
C ASP A 489 -5.01 3.46 3.00
N LYS A 490 -6.05 3.04 3.71
CA LYS A 490 -6.05 1.76 4.43
C LYS A 490 -6.15 0.54 3.54
N ALA A 491 -6.43 0.65 2.24
CA ALA A 491 -6.79 -0.53 1.47
C ALA A 491 -5.73 -1.64 1.51
N THR A 492 -4.45 -1.31 1.31
CA THR A 492 -3.37 -2.31 1.34
C THR A 492 -2.92 -2.62 2.78
N ALA A 493 -2.98 -1.63 3.67
CA ALA A 493 -2.66 -1.80 5.09
C ALA A 493 -3.63 -2.76 5.79
N ASP A 494 -4.93 -2.68 5.49
CA ASP A 494 -5.96 -3.59 6.00
C ASP A 494 -5.72 -5.03 5.53
N LEU A 495 -5.25 -5.19 4.28
CA LEU A 495 -4.98 -6.51 3.71
C LEU A 495 -3.81 -7.19 4.42
N ILE A 496 -2.67 -6.52 4.57
CA ILE A 496 -1.52 -7.09 5.30
C ILE A 496 -1.78 -7.18 6.79
N GLY A 497 -2.52 -6.22 7.37
CA GLY A 497 -2.88 -6.20 8.78
C GLY A 497 -3.57 -7.49 9.20
N PHE A 498 -4.48 -8.03 8.38
CA PHE A 498 -5.09 -9.33 8.63
C PHE A 498 -4.07 -10.49 8.65
N HIS A 499 -3.07 -10.48 7.77
CA HIS A 499 -1.99 -11.47 7.80
C HIS A 499 -1.09 -11.32 9.02
N LEU A 500 -0.92 -10.10 9.53
CA LEU A 500 -0.14 -9.75 10.71
C LEU A 500 -0.89 -9.95 12.05
N GLY A 501 -2.13 -10.47 12.03
CA GLY A 501 -2.92 -10.73 13.25
C GLY A 501 -3.99 -9.68 13.56
N GLY A 502 -4.04 -8.59 12.80
CA GLY A 502 -5.06 -7.54 12.89
C GLY A 502 -6.47 -7.99 12.42
N PRO A 503 -7.49 -7.12 12.54
CA PRO A 503 -8.87 -7.46 12.22
C PRO A 503 -9.10 -7.83 10.74
N GLY A 504 -10.08 -8.68 10.50
CA GLY A 504 -10.57 -8.98 9.15
C GLY A 504 -11.52 -7.90 8.64
N ASN A 505 -11.59 -7.74 7.31
CA ASN A 505 -12.59 -6.89 6.65
C ASN A 505 -13.35 -7.73 5.61
N ALA A 506 -14.63 -7.97 5.85
CA ALA A 506 -15.50 -8.74 4.95
C ALA A 506 -16.32 -7.85 4.00
N GLY A 507 -16.03 -6.55 3.92
CA GLY A 507 -16.75 -5.63 3.05
C GLY A 507 -16.49 -5.87 1.55
N PRO A 508 -17.25 -5.19 0.66
CA PRO A 508 -17.02 -5.23 -0.77
C PRO A 508 -15.56 -4.88 -1.06
N TRP A 509 -14.86 -5.70 -1.85
CA TRP A 509 -13.44 -5.59 -2.19
C TRP A 509 -12.42 -6.10 -1.17
N TRP A 510 -12.82 -6.50 0.04
CA TRP A 510 -11.89 -7.06 1.05
C TRP A 510 -12.22 -8.51 1.46
N TYR A 511 -13.47 -8.95 1.30
CA TYR A 511 -13.93 -10.29 1.72
C TYR A 511 -13.07 -11.46 1.26
N TRP A 512 -12.39 -11.34 0.11
CA TRP A 512 -11.52 -12.38 -0.42
C TRP A 512 -10.30 -12.63 0.47
N ASN A 513 -9.77 -11.58 1.12
CA ASN A 513 -8.54 -11.64 1.90
C ASN A 513 -8.68 -12.51 3.17
N ILE A 514 -9.90 -12.61 3.69
CA ILE A 514 -10.18 -13.37 4.92
C ILE A 514 -10.55 -14.83 4.66
N VAL A 515 -10.89 -15.19 3.42
CA VAL A 515 -11.31 -16.56 3.05
C VAL A 515 -10.20 -17.36 2.37
N ASN A 516 -9.03 -16.78 2.15
CA ASN A 516 -7.85 -17.47 1.64
C ASN A 516 -7.07 -18.23 2.71
N ASP A 517 -6.19 -19.13 2.25
CA ASP A 517 -5.29 -19.90 3.11
C ASP A 517 -3.82 -19.45 3.05
N TYR A 518 -3.50 -18.40 2.28
CA TYR A 518 -2.15 -17.82 2.23
C TYR A 518 -1.64 -17.40 3.61
N ARG A 519 -0.37 -17.72 3.89
CA ARG A 519 0.34 -17.33 5.12
C ARG A 519 1.59 -16.54 4.77
N LEU A 520 1.76 -15.42 5.45
CA LEU A 520 2.90 -14.54 5.29
C LEU A 520 4.15 -15.20 5.91
N PRO A 521 5.28 -15.37 5.18
CA PRO A 521 6.49 -15.98 5.71
C PRO A 521 7.17 -15.14 6.81
N SER A 522 7.84 -15.79 7.77
CA SER A 522 8.57 -15.16 8.90
C SER A 522 9.46 -13.98 8.48
N ILE A 523 10.25 -14.15 7.42
CA ILE A 523 11.11 -13.08 6.89
C ILE A 523 10.33 -11.80 6.54
N VAL A 524 9.10 -11.92 6.03
CA VAL A 524 8.26 -10.77 5.68
C VAL A 524 7.59 -10.16 6.91
N TRP A 525 7.27 -10.96 7.93
CA TRP A 525 6.88 -10.44 9.25
C TRP A 525 8.00 -9.59 9.85
N LYS A 526 9.22 -10.12 9.89
CA LYS A 526 10.41 -9.38 10.36
C LYS A 526 10.57 -8.08 9.58
N MET A 527 10.47 -8.13 8.25
CA MET A 527 10.56 -6.93 7.43
C MET A 527 9.45 -5.91 7.73
N ALA A 528 8.21 -6.36 7.92
CA ALA A 528 7.10 -5.44 8.14
C ALA A 528 7.17 -4.75 9.51
N LEU A 529 7.76 -5.41 10.51
CA LEU A 529 7.71 -5.00 11.93
C LEU A 529 9.06 -4.56 12.51
N ASP A 530 10.16 -4.62 11.75
CA ASP A 530 11.51 -4.24 12.20
C ASP A 530 12.10 -3.11 11.34
N ARG A 531 11.58 -1.92 11.57
CA ARG A 531 11.92 -0.73 10.79
C ARG A 531 13.30 -0.21 11.15
N GLU A 532 13.66 -0.18 12.43
CA GLU A 532 14.99 0.20 12.88
C GLU A 532 16.05 -0.79 12.35
N GLY A 533 15.78 -2.09 12.41
CA GLY A 533 16.69 -3.15 11.94
C GLY A 533 16.91 -3.15 10.42
N MET A 534 15.99 -2.57 9.65
CA MET A 534 16.19 -2.30 8.22
C MET A 534 17.22 -1.20 7.94
N GLY A 535 17.38 -0.25 8.84
CA GLY A 535 18.30 0.88 8.69
C GLY A 535 17.97 1.79 7.49
N CYS A 536 19.02 2.42 6.94
CA CYS A 536 18.91 3.35 5.83
C CYS A 536 19.41 2.73 4.52
N PHE A 537 18.61 2.81 3.47
CA PHE A 537 19.01 2.34 2.14
C PHE A 537 18.18 2.99 1.03
N THR A 538 18.67 2.88 -0.21
CA THR A 538 17.87 3.20 -1.39
C THR A 538 17.31 1.91 -1.99
N TYR A 539 15.99 1.84 -2.15
CA TYR A 539 15.34 0.85 -2.97
C TYR A 539 15.13 1.40 -4.40
N LYS A 540 15.69 0.69 -5.38
CA LYS A 540 15.48 0.99 -6.80
C LYS A 540 14.74 -0.16 -7.46
N ALA A 541 13.76 0.18 -8.30
CA ALA A 541 13.05 -0.79 -9.10
C ALA A 541 12.83 -0.27 -10.51
N ARG A 542 13.08 -1.13 -11.51
CA ARG A 542 12.72 -0.82 -12.88
C ARG A 542 11.20 -0.85 -13.00
N GLY A 543 10.63 0.27 -13.40
CA GLY A 543 9.20 0.47 -13.60
C GLY A 543 8.73 -0.15 -14.90
N ILE A 544 7.41 -0.31 -15.02
CA ILE A 544 6.72 -0.70 -16.23
C ILE A 544 5.77 0.43 -16.66
N GLY A 545 5.23 0.35 -17.88
CA GLY A 545 4.18 1.26 -18.34
C GLY A 545 4.57 2.24 -19.43
N GLU A 546 5.81 2.14 -19.92
CA GLU A 546 6.21 2.75 -21.19
C GLU A 546 5.53 2.02 -22.35
N GLU A 547 4.81 2.77 -23.17
CA GLU A 547 4.09 2.30 -24.34
C GLU A 547 5.04 2.10 -25.53
N VAL A 548 4.68 1.20 -26.45
CA VAL A 548 5.41 1.06 -27.73
C VAL A 548 5.18 2.31 -28.59
N ASN A 549 6.27 2.89 -29.10
CA ASN A 549 6.21 4.03 -30.02
C ASN A 549 5.97 3.60 -31.48
N GLU A 550 4.80 3.01 -31.74
CA GLU A 550 4.38 2.52 -33.07
C GLU A 550 3.02 3.10 -33.47
N MET A 551 2.96 3.71 -34.66
CA MET A 551 1.75 4.30 -35.23
C MET A 551 1.68 4.01 -36.75
N PRO A 552 0.53 3.55 -37.30
CA PRO A 552 -0.67 3.15 -36.56
C PRO A 552 -0.42 1.91 -35.67
N ARG A 553 -1.19 1.76 -34.59
CA ARG A 553 -1.12 0.58 -33.71
C ARG A 553 -1.33 -0.72 -34.50
N PRO A 554 -0.65 -1.83 -34.15
CA PRO A 554 -0.90 -3.14 -34.74
C PRO A 554 -2.37 -3.57 -34.68
N LEU A 555 -2.86 -4.26 -35.72
CA LEU A 555 -4.24 -4.75 -35.76
C LEU A 555 -4.54 -5.66 -34.56
N GLY A 556 -5.65 -5.41 -33.89
CA GLY A 556 -6.09 -6.11 -32.69
C GLY A 556 -5.62 -5.48 -31.38
N THR A 557 -4.69 -4.52 -31.43
CA THR A 557 -4.18 -3.79 -30.25
C THR A 557 -4.68 -2.35 -30.17
N GLU A 558 -5.51 -1.90 -31.11
CA GLU A 558 -5.96 -0.50 -31.20
C GLU A 558 -6.71 -0.03 -29.95
N ARG A 559 -7.31 -0.97 -29.22
CA ARG A 559 -8.10 -0.72 -28.01
C ARG A 559 -7.38 -1.11 -26.72
N SER A 560 -6.15 -1.61 -26.80
CA SER A 560 -5.39 -2.11 -25.66
C SER A 560 -4.15 -1.27 -25.42
N LEU A 561 -3.67 -1.22 -24.19
CA LEU A 561 -2.33 -0.74 -23.89
C LEU A 561 -1.31 -1.78 -24.35
N VAL A 562 -0.22 -1.33 -24.94
CA VAL A 562 0.88 -2.14 -25.45
C VAL A 562 2.15 -1.66 -24.76
N VAL A 563 2.38 -2.19 -23.56
CA VAL A 563 3.51 -1.80 -22.70
C VAL A 563 4.63 -2.84 -22.71
N ASP A 564 4.75 -3.57 -23.83
CA ASP A 564 5.79 -4.57 -24.03
C ASP A 564 7.12 -3.93 -24.45
N THR A 565 7.72 -3.18 -23.52
CA THR A 565 8.91 -2.39 -23.78
C THR A 565 10.04 -2.70 -22.80
N GLU A 566 11.26 -2.35 -23.19
CA GLU A 566 12.39 -2.16 -22.27
C GLU A 566 12.18 -0.90 -21.44
N ALA A 567 11.12 -0.87 -20.62
CA ALA A 567 10.64 0.33 -19.94
C ALA A 567 11.75 1.11 -19.23
N ARG A 568 11.80 2.41 -19.50
CA ARG A 568 12.83 3.36 -19.04
C ARG A 568 12.30 4.27 -17.92
N MET A 569 11.49 3.69 -17.04
CA MET A 569 10.99 4.32 -15.84
C MET A 569 11.74 3.72 -14.65
N LEU A 570 12.34 4.56 -13.80
CA LEU A 570 13.12 4.12 -12.63
C LEU A 570 12.44 4.62 -11.35
N LYS A 571 11.89 3.69 -10.56
CA LYS A 571 11.35 3.98 -9.23
C LYS A 571 12.51 4.04 -8.25
N ASN A 572 12.56 5.08 -7.44
CA ASN A 572 13.59 5.32 -6.44
C ASN A 572 12.90 5.70 -5.14
N THR A 573 13.26 5.03 -4.05
CA THR A 573 12.78 5.35 -2.71
C THR A 573 13.94 5.24 -1.74
N TYR A 574 14.26 6.35 -1.08
CA TYR A 574 15.14 6.34 0.07
C TYR A 574 14.33 6.01 1.31
N VAL A 575 14.79 5.00 2.01
CA VAL A 575 14.11 4.32 3.11
C VAL A 575 14.96 4.52 4.36
N THR A 576 14.34 5.03 5.43
CA THR A 576 14.97 5.21 6.75
C THR A 576 13.99 4.85 7.86
N PRO A 577 14.44 4.63 9.10
CA PRO A 577 13.52 4.39 10.20
C PRO A 577 12.47 5.52 10.38
N ASP A 578 12.88 6.78 10.19
CA ASP A 578 12.07 7.95 10.53
C ASP A 578 11.23 8.49 9.37
N TYR A 579 11.59 8.16 8.11
CA TYR A 579 10.88 8.60 6.92
C TYR A 579 11.15 7.75 5.67
N THR A 580 10.28 7.91 4.67
CA THR A 580 10.56 7.54 3.28
C THR A 580 10.47 8.76 2.37
N LEU A 581 11.35 8.84 1.37
CA LEU A 581 11.29 9.83 0.29
C LEU A 581 11.38 9.10 -1.04
N GLY A 582 10.43 9.29 -1.95
CA GLY A 582 10.47 8.56 -3.21
C GLY A 582 9.84 9.26 -4.41
N THR A 583 10.32 8.86 -5.59
CA THR A 583 9.88 9.33 -6.89
C THR A 583 9.95 8.23 -7.94
N GLN A 584 9.23 8.40 -9.04
CA GLN A 584 9.51 7.69 -10.29
C GLN A 584 10.20 8.67 -11.24
N MET A 585 11.45 8.40 -11.57
CA MET A 585 12.22 9.13 -12.56
C MET A 585 11.97 8.51 -13.93
N ASP A 586 11.46 9.28 -14.88
CA ASP A 586 11.23 8.80 -16.24
C ASP A 586 12.33 9.28 -17.17
N HIS A 587 12.70 8.43 -18.14
CA HIS A 587 13.59 8.86 -19.21
C HIS A 587 12.92 9.99 -20.01
N PRO A 588 13.64 11.07 -20.39
CA PRO A 588 13.06 12.22 -21.10
C PRO A 588 12.30 11.92 -22.40
N LEU A 589 12.63 10.81 -23.05
CA LEU A 589 12.00 10.33 -24.29
C LEU A 589 11.03 9.15 -24.10
N THR A 590 10.59 8.89 -22.86
CA THR A 590 9.63 7.83 -22.55
C THR A 590 8.33 8.08 -23.30
N ALA A 591 7.81 7.06 -24.00
CA ALA A 591 6.46 7.08 -24.55
C ALA A 591 5.49 6.63 -23.46
N HIS A 592 4.67 7.55 -22.95
CA HIS A 592 3.79 7.22 -21.85
C HIS A 592 2.51 6.51 -22.31
N SER A 593 2.01 5.57 -21.51
CA SER A 593 0.64 5.05 -21.63
C SER A 593 -0.34 5.91 -20.81
N HIS A 594 -1.66 5.82 -21.09
CA HIS A 594 -2.65 6.59 -20.30
C HIS A 594 -2.68 6.23 -18.83
N LEU A 595 -2.25 5.04 -18.43
CA LEU A 595 -2.18 4.68 -17.02
C LEU A 595 -0.91 5.18 -16.34
N SER A 596 0.21 5.31 -17.08
CA SER A 596 1.51 5.74 -16.53
C SER A 596 1.56 7.23 -16.18
N ILE A 597 0.62 8.01 -16.71
CA ILE A 597 0.49 9.45 -16.47
C ILE A 597 -0.59 9.79 -15.43
N CYS A 598 -1.39 8.80 -15.02
CA CYS A 598 -2.52 9.03 -14.13
C CYS A 598 -2.14 8.95 -12.65
N GLY A 599 -2.46 10.00 -11.89
CA GLY A 599 -2.41 10.05 -10.43
C GLY A 599 -1.04 9.67 -9.86
N ARG A 600 -0.02 10.49 -10.13
CA ARG A 600 1.35 10.21 -9.70
C ARG A 600 1.64 10.79 -8.33
N TRP A 601 1.98 9.91 -7.39
CA TRP A 601 2.40 10.31 -6.06
C TRP A 601 3.94 10.32 -5.99
N HIS A 602 4.48 11.45 -5.55
CA HIS A 602 5.89 11.67 -5.27
C HIS A 602 6.01 12.31 -3.89
N GLY A 603 7.16 12.15 -3.24
CA GLY A 603 7.49 12.93 -2.04
C GLY A 603 7.77 12.09 -0.80
N MET A 604 7.48 12.67 0.36
CA MET A 604 8.02 12.24 1.65
C MET A 604 6.92 11.86 2.65
N THR A 605 7.11 10.76 3.37
CA THR A 605 6.25 10.28 4.48
C THR A 605 7.07 10.13 5.75
N PHE A 606 6.56 10.69 6.85
CA PHE A 606 7.21 10.70 8.16
C PHE A 606 6.62 9.60 9.06
N ALA A 607 7.45 8.98 9.89
CA ALA A 607 7.05 7.92 10.81
C ALA A 607 6.16 8.43 11.94
N GLN A 608 6.56 9.52 12.59
CA GLN A 608 5.92 10.05 13.81
C GLN A 608 4.42 10.28 13.65
N ASN A 609 4.00 10.77 12.48
CA ASN A 609 2.59 11.05 12.24
C ASN A 609 2.24 10.83 10.76
N PRO A 610 1.25 9.97 10.43
CA PRO A 610 0.85 9.72 9.06
C PRO A 610 0.21 10.93 8.37
N HIS A 611 -0.08 12.03 9.09
CA HIS A 611 -0.49 13.32 8.53
C HIS A 611 0.70 14.24 8.16
N CYS A 612 1.92 13.95 8.63
CA CYS A 612 3.14 14.69 8.26
C CYS A 612 3.71 14.11 6.97
N ARG A 613 3.47 14.82 5.86
CA ARG A 613 3.87 14.42 4.51
C ARG A 613 4.16 15.66 3.67
N ILE A 614 5.00 15.50 2.65
CA ILE A 614 5.37 16.55 1.69
C ILE A 614 5.12 15.95 0.30
N VAL A 615 4.19 16.54 -0.45
CA VAL A 615 3.69 15.96 -1.71
C VAL A 615 3.59 17.05 -2.79
N PRO A 616 4.29 16.94 -3.93
CA PRO A 616 4.04 17.78 -5.10
C PRO A 616 2.61 17.57 -5.62
N VAL A 617 1.91 18.66 -5.90
CA VAL A 617 0.51 18.65 -6.34
C VAL A 617 0.26 19.64 -7.47
N GLY A 618 -0.75 19.34 -8.31
CA GLY A 618 -1.42 20.33 -9.15
C GLY A 618 -2.38 21.16 -8.31
N ILE A 619 -2.48 22.46 -8.56
CA ILE A 619 -3.41 23.37 -7.89
C ILE A 619 -4.65 23.51 -8.76
N THR A 620 -5.81 23.24 -8.16
CA THR A 620 -7.08 23.24 -8.88
C THR A 620 -8.01 24.31 -8.32
N ASP A 621 -8.51 25.18 -9.19
CA ASP A 621 -9.54 26.15 -8.85
C ASP A 621 -10.93 25.60 -9.20
N GLY A 622 -11.78 25.45 -8.18
CA GLY A 622 -13.17 25.02 -8.37
C GLY A 622 -13.39 23.50 -8.38
N PRO A 623 -14.58 23.04 -8.80
CA PRO A 623 -14.89 21.62 -8.88
C PRO A 623 -14.19 20.97 -10.08
N ASN A 624 -13.71 19.73 -9.92
CA ASN A 624 -13.26 18.92 -11.05
C ASN A 624 -14.43 18.60 -12.01
N GLU A 625 -14.14 17.95 -13.15
CA GLU A 625 -15.15 17.54 -14.15
C GLU A 625 -16.34 16.75 -13.57
N LYS A 626 -16.18 16.15 -12.39
CA LYS A 626 -17.21 15.38 -11.67
C LYS A 626 -17.94 16.21 -10.60
N GLY A 627 -17.78 17.53 -10.58
CA GLY A 627 -18.40 18.43 -9.60
C GLY A 627 -17.74 18.42 -8.21
N LYS A 628 -16.66 17.66 -8.01
CA LYS A 628 -16.00 17.52 -6.70
C LYS A 628 -14.93 18.59 -6.54
N LYS A 629 -15.07 19.44 -5.51
CA LYS A 629 -14.04 20.41 -5.15
C LYS A 629 -12.91 19.69 -4.40
N SER A 630 -11.73 19.71 -5.00
CA SER A 630 -10.47 19.43 -4.33
C SER A 630 -9.61 20.69 -4.53
N PRO A 631 -8.81 21.13 -3.54
CA PRO A 631 -7.89 22.24 -3.75
C PRO A 631 -6.64 21.82 -4.54
N TYR A 632 -6.46 20.51 -4.75
CA TYR A 632 -5.35 19.94 -5.48
C TYR A 632 -5.72 18.64 -6.22
N ASP A 633 -4.87 18.24 -7.16
CA ASP A 633 -4.82 16.89 -7.72
C ASP A 633 -3.38 16.37 -7.86
N LEU A 634 -3.26 15.12 -8.27
CA LEU A 634 -2.00 14.43 -8.55
C LEU A 634 -1.90 14.03 -10.03
N GLU A 635 -2.67 14.67 -10.90
CA GLU A 635 -2.70 14.41 -12.35
C GLU A 635 -1.64 15.25 -13.09
N VAL A 636 -0.50 15.50 -12.42
CA VAL A 636 0.60 16.30 -12.95
C VAL A 636 1.77 15.39 -13.32
N MET A 637 2.34 15.64 -14.49
CA MET A 637 3.58 14.99 -14.92
C MET A 637 4.79 15.79 -14.43
N TYR A 638 5.72 15.09 -13.76
CA TYR A 638 6.93 15.68 -13.21
C TYR A 638 8.20 15.12 -13.85
N HIS A 639 9.16 15.99 -14.13
CA HIS A 639 10.55 15.64 -14.36
C HIS A 639 11.25 15.63 -13.00
N THR A 640 11.90 14.52 -12.65
CA THR A 640 12.50 14.35 -11.32
C THR A 640 13.89 13.74 -11.38
N ALA A 641 14.71 14.11 -10.40
CA ALA A 641 15.98 13.48 -10.08
C ALA A 641 16.05 13.25 -8.58
N GLN A 642 16.41 12.04 -8.15
CA GLN A 642 16.56 11.72 -6.74
C GLN A 642 17.87 10.99 -6.46
N HIS A 643 18.56 11.42 -5.41
CA HIS A 643 19.66 10.70 -4.79
C HIS A 643 19.46 10.67 -3.29
N GLU A 644 19.23 9.48 -2.72
CA GLU A 644 19.03 9.29 -1.28
C GLU A 644 18.00 10.29 -0.70
N ARG A 645 18.44 11.14 0.24
CA ARG A 645 17.63 12.13 0.96
C ARG A 645 17.26 13.38 0.16
N THR A 646 17.69 13.49 -1.10
CA THR A 646 17.46 14.68 -1.95
C THR A 646 16.61 14.34 -3.16
N LEU A 647 15.51 15.07 -3.34
CA LEU A 647 14.63 15.01 -4.51
C LEU A 647 14.53 16.39 -5.15
N ILE A 648 14.85 16.47 -6.44
CA ILE A 648 14.51 17.61 -7.30
C ILE A 648 13.27 17.23 -8.12
N VAL A 649 12.26 18.08 -8.09
CA VAL A 649 10.99 17.90 -8.81
C VAL A 649 10.60 19.18 -9.53
N GLN A 650 10.15 19.04 -10.78
CA GLN A 650 9.64 20.13 -11.61
C GLN A 650 8.51 19.60 -12.48
N GLN A 651 7.45 20.38 -12.73
CA GLN A 651 6.47 19.99 -13.76
C GLN A 651 7.18 19.79 -15.11
N SER A 652 6.86 18.69 -15.79
CA SER A 652 7.41 18.37 -17.10
C SER A 652 6.95 19.39 -18.14
N ARG A 653 7.89 20.15 -18.70
CA ARG A 653 7.63 21.09 -19.82
C ARG A 653 7.14 20.39 -21.09
N ARG A 654 7.62 19.18 -21.33
CA ARG A 654 7.24 18.33 -22.48
C ARG A 654 7.29 16.87 -22.08
N TRP A 655 6.32 16.13 -22.58
CA TRP A 655 6.21 14.68 -22.54
C TRP A 655 5.22 14.30 -23.65
N TYR A 656 5.10 13.02 -23.99
CA TYR A 656 4.08 12.57 -24.92
C TYR A 656 3.58 11.20 -24.50
N ALA A 657 2.35 10.89 -24.90
CA ALA A 657 1.71 9.62 -24.62
C ALA A 657 1.09 9.04 -25.89
N ILE A 658 0.96 7.72 -25.90
CA ILE A 658 0.32 6.96 -26.97
C ILE A 658 -0.85 6.22 -26.34
N HIS A 659 -2.05 6.44 -26.90
CA HIS A 659 -3.31 6.02 -26.30
C HIS A 659 -4.04 5.03 -27.18
N PRO A 660 -4.85 4.12 -26.60
CA PRO A 660 -5.83 3.36 -27.35
C PRO A 660 -6.89 4.28 -27.98
N ASP A 661 -7.51 3.84 -29.08
CA ASP A 661 -8.46 4.65 -29.88
C ASP A 661 -9.67 5.16 -29.09
N TRP A 662 -10.04 4.50 -27.99
CA TRP A 662 -11.18 4.88 -27.14
C TRP A 662 -10.83 5.91 -26.07
N TYR A 663 -9.54 6.15 -25.80
CA TYR A 663 -9.11 7.02 -24.72
C TYR A 663 -8.97 8.48 -25.21
N PRO A 664 -9.81 9.42 -24.72
CA PRO A 664 -9.72 10.81 -25.12
C PRO A 664 -8.47 11.46 -24.53
N ASN A 665 -7.76 12.26 -25.32
CA ASN A 665 -6.62 13.04 -24.83
C ASN A 665 -7.11 14.42 -24.35
N SER A 666 -7.20 14.62 -23.04
CA SER A 666 -7.67 15.87 -22.41
C SER A 666 -6.63 16.51 -21.49
N ILE A 667 -5.37 16.07 -21.52
CA ILE A 667 -4.39 16.47 -20.51
C ILE A 667 -3.78 17.84 -20.85
N GLU A 668 -3.79 18.73 -19.87
CA GLU A 668 -3.22 20.06 -19.98
C GLU A 668 -1.72 20.04 -19.73
N TYR A 669 -0.95 20.48 -20.71
CA TYR A 669 0.40 20.96 -20.47
C TYR A 669 0.28 22.33 -19.80
N ASN A 670 1.05 22.59 -18.73
CA ASN A 670 1.12 23.87 -18.02
C ASN A 670 0.01 24.11 -16.97
N GLN A 671 -0.05 23.27 -15.94
CA GLN A 671 -0.95 23.46 -14.81
C GLN A 671 -0.27 24.24 -13.67
N PRO A 672 -1.01 25.05 -12.89
CA PRO A 672 -0.51 25.55 -11.61
C PRO A 672 -0.06 24.40 -10.71
N VAL A 673 1.11 24.52 -10.09
CA VAL A 673 1.68 23.48 -9.22
C VAL A 673 2.16 24.07 -7.90
N GLY A 674 2.32 23.19 -6.92
CA GLY A 674 2.85 23.54 -5.62
C GLY A 674 3.23 22.31 -4.80
N ILE A 675 3.42 22.51 -3.50
CA ILE A 675 3.69 21.44 -2.55
C ILE A 675 2.60 21.46 -1.50
N TRP A 676 1.94 20.33 -1.33
CA TRP A 676 1.10 20.09 -0.17
C TRP A 676 1.99 19.69 1.02
N PHE A 677 1.77 20.39 2.14
CA PHE A 677 2.37 20.11 3.43
C PHE A 677 1.29 19.58 4.38
N GLY A 678 1.66 18.52 5.11
CA GLY A 678 0.91 18.07 6.29
C GLY A 678 0.65 19.20 7.29
N ASN A 679 -0.21 18.93 8.26
CA ASN A 679 -0.68 19.93 9.22
C ASN A 679 -0.28 19.66 10.68
N GLU A 680 0.39 18.54 10.96
CA GLU A 680 0.71 18.08 12.33
C GLU A 680 2.22 18.14 12.64
N TRP A 681 2.91 19.19 12.18
CA TRP A 681 4.35 19.37 12.39
C TRP A 681 4.69 19.79 13.83
N ASP A 682 5.79 19.28 14.37
CA ASP A 682 6.32 19.72 15.68
C ASP A 682 6.90 21.13 15.58
N LYS A 683 7.61 21.40 14.47
CA LYS A 683 8.15 22.72 14.13
C LYS A 683 8.00 22.97 12.63
N ARG A 684 7.75 24.23 12.27
CA ARG A 684 7.88 24.73 10.89
C ARG A 684 8.53 26.11 10.90
N ILE A 685 9.59 26.29 10.13
CA ILE A 685 10.39 27.53 10.08
C ILE A 685 10.65 27.88 8.61
N GLU A 686 10.51 29.16 8.26
CA GLU A 686 10.91 29.66 6.94
C GLU A 686 12.13 30.56 7.08
N LYS A 687 13.16 30.31 6.26
CA LYS A 687 14.41 31.07 6.28
C LYS A 687 15.11 31.01 4.92
N ASP A 688 15.51 32.16 4.39
CA ASP A 688 16.27 32.29 3.12
C ASP A 688 15.63 31.56 1.92
N GLY A 689 14.29 31.56 1.89
CA GLY A 689 13.47 30.90 0.87
C GLY A 689 13.25 29.40 1.07
N TRP A 690 13.87 28.81 2.10
CA TRP A 690 13.64 27.42 2.52
C TRP A 690 12.50 27.33 3.53
N ILE A 691 11.74 26.25 3.44
CA ILE A 691 10.73 25.84 4.42
C ILE A 691 11.25 24.59 5.12
N PHE A 692 11.54 24.71 6.41
CA PHE A 692 12.00 23.63 7.27
C PHE A 692 10.86 23.09 8.11
N VAL A 693 10.77 21.77 8.23
CA VAL A 693 9.80 21.08 9.08
C VAL A 693 10.44 19.98 9.90
N GLN A 694 9.86 19.70 11.06
CA GLN A 694 10.23 18.58 11.93
C GLN A 694 8.98 17.79 12.30
N SER A 695 9.09 16.46 12.30
CA SER A 695 8.14 15.56 12.94
C SER A 695 8.90 14.37 13.54
N GLY A 696 8.90 14.27 14.86
CA GLY A 696 9.71 13.32 15.62
C GLY A 696 11.20 13.49 15.34
N ASP A 697 11.79 12.41 14.84
CA ASP A 697 13.21 12.30 14.52
C ASP A 697 13.55 12.58 13.05
N ALA A 698 12.55 12.97 12.25
CA ALA A 698 12.76 13.34 10.85
C ALA A 698 12.65 14.86 10.62
N TYR A 699 13.53 15.36 9.76
CA TYR A 699 13.56 16.73 9.27
C TYR A 699 13.35 16.77 7.76
N ALA A 700 12.81 17.87 7.26
CA ALA A 700 12.87 18.18 5.83
C ALA A 700 13.01 19.67 5.59
N ALA A 701 13.66 20.00 4.48
CA ALA A 701 13.80 21.34 3.94
C ALA A 701 13.28 21.36 2.49
N VAL A 702 12.42 22.32 2.17
CA VAL A 702 11.84 22.49 0.83
C VAL A 702 12.22 23.85 0.28
N ARG A 703 12.77 23.87 -0.95
CA ARG A 703 13.17 25.11 -1.65
C ARG A 703 12.59 25.15 -3.06
N PRO A 704 11.58 25.99 -3.31
CA PRO A 704 11.26 26.41 -4.67
C PRO A 704 12.41 27.27 -5.19
N VAL A 705 12.94 26.95 -6.38
CA VAL A 705 14.10 27.63 -6.97
C VAL A 705 13.67 28.39 -8.21
N LEU A 706 13.65 29.72 -8.09
CA LEU A 706 13.28 30.63 -9.17
C LEU A 706 14.27 31.78 -9.26
N TRP A 707 14.57 32.19 -10.50
CA TRP A 707 15.39 33.35 -10.80
C TRP A 707 14.65 34.68 -10.56
N ASP A 708 15.42 35.74 -10.30
CA ASP A 708 14.92 37.12 -10.20
C ASP A 708 14.87 37.75 -11.61
N GLU A 709 13.79 37.47 -12.36
CA GLU A 709 13.63 37.96 -13.73
C GLU A 709 13.76 39.49 -13.84
N ALA A 710 13.26 40.25 -12.84
CA ALA A 710 13.34 41.69 -12.84
C ALA A 710 14.79 42.17 -12.72
N TYR A 711 15.54 41.61 -11.76
CA TYR A 711 16.96 41.88 -11.62
C TYR A 711 17.75 41.49 -12.87
N GLU A 712 17.50 40.31 -13.44
CA GLU A 712 18.22 39.84 -14.62
C GLU A 712 17.91 40.70 -15.85
N LYS A 713 16.67 41.19 -16.02
CA LYS A 713 16.31 42.11 -17.11
C LYS A 713 17.01 43.47 -16.97
N GLU A 714 17.10 44.01 -15.75
CA GLU A 714 17.76 45.29 -15.49
C GLU A 714 19.28 45.21 -15.71
N ASN A 715 19.89 44.07 -15.37
CA ASN A 715 21.33 43.82 -15.50
C ASN A 715 21.71 43.15 -16.83
N LYS A 716 20.75 42.87 -17.72
CA LYS A 716 21.00 42.23 -19.01
C LYS A 716 21.85 43.12 -19.90
N LYS A 717 22.99 42.61 -20.36
CA LYS A 717 23.77 43.27 -21.41
C LYS A 717 23.01 43.22 -22.74
N LYS A 718 22.88 44.38 -23.40
CA LYS A 718 22.24 44.47 -24.71
C LYS A 718 23.14 43.85 -25.78
N THR A 719 22.73 42.73 -26.33
CA THR A 719 23.28 42.16 -27.56
C THR A 719 22.67 42.86 -28.78
N THR A 720 23.31 42.77 -29.96
CA THR A 720 22.84 43.40 -31.21
C THR A 720 22.46 42.38 -32.27
N GLY A 721 21.70 42.81 -33.29
CA GLY A 721 21.29 41.95 -34.40
C GLY A 721 20.33 40.83 -33.96
N ASN A 722 20.51 39.63 -34.51
CA ASN A 722 19.62 38.48 -34.23
C ASN A 722 19.81 37.87 -32.83
N GLN A 723 20.78 38.36 -32.04
CA GLN A 723 21.13 37.79 -30.73
C GLN A 723 20.42 38.50 -29.55
N VAL A 724 19.59 39.52 -29.81
CA VAL A 724 18.88 40.35 -28.79
C VAL A 724 18.07 39.53 -27.79
N PHE A 725 17.61 38.34 -28.19
CA PHE A 725 16.79 37.45 -27.36
C PHE A 725 17.60 36.52 -26.46
N PHE A 726 18.91 36.40 -26.64
CA PHE A 726 19.76 35.47 -25.89
C PHE A 726 20.51 36.15 -24.74
N ASN A 727 21.04 35.35 -23.82
CA ASN A 727 22.03 35.82 -22.83
C ASN A 727 23.35 36.17 -23.55
N ALA A 728 24.06 37.19 -23.08
CA ALA A 728 25.32 37.59 -23.69
C ALA A 728 26.42 36.56 -23.35
N PRO A 729 27.39 36.30 -24.25
CA PRO A 729 28.47 35.34 -23.98
C PRO A 729 29.33 35.66 -22.75
N ASP A 730 29.35 36.93 -22.34
CA ASP A 730 30.12 37.48 -21.21
C ASP A 730 29.23 37.89 -20.03
N ASP A 731 27.98 37.44 -19.99
CA ASP A 731 27.14 37.53 -18.79
C ASP A 731 27.70 36.62 -17.68
N ALA A 732 27.43 36.97 -16.42
CA ALA A 732 27.69 36.07 -15.31
C ALA A 732 27.00 34.72 -15.57
N PRO A 733 27.66 33.58 -15.30
CA PRO A 733 27.15 32.26 -15.66
C PRO A 733 25.89 31.87 -14.87
N THR A 734 25.63 32.52 -13.74
CA THR A 734 24.49 32.26 -12.86
C THR A 734 23.54 33.44 -12.78
N VAL A 735 22.28 33.16 -12.42
CA VAL A 735 21.26 34.17 -12.15
C VAL A 735 21.09 34.41 -10.65
N LYS A 736 20.58 35.58 -10.28
CA LYS A 736 20.16 35.85 -8.90
C LYS A 736 18.91 35.02 -8.55
N LEU A 737 18.93 34.35 -7.40
CA LEU A 737 17.80 33.57 -6.89
C LEU A 737 16.84 34.42 -6.06
N ARG A 738 15.55 34.13 -6.15
CA ARG A 738 14.51 34.73 -5.28
C ARG A 738 14.26 33.89 -4.04
N THR A 739 13.98 34.54 -2.92
CA THR A 739 13.55 33.89 -1.66
C THR A 739 12.03 33.93 -1.45
N ASP A 740 11.30 34.68 -2.28
CA ASP A 740 9.88 35.03 -2.14
C ASP A 740 9.04 34.59 -3.34
N CYS A 741 9.35 33.42 -3.93
CA CYS A 741 8.73 32.93 -5.18
C CYS A 741 7.51 32.01 -4.97
N HIS A 742 6.88 32.08 -3.80
CA HIS A 742 5.72 31.24 -3.45
C HIS A 742 4.77 31.96 -2.51
N LYS A 743 3.55 31.43 -2.39
CA LYS A 743 2.54 31.90 -1.42
C LYS A 743 1.89 30.70 -0.73
N TRP A 744 1.53 30.86 0.53
CA TRP A 744 0.70 29.88 1.22
C TRP A 744 -0.78 30.10 0.89
N ASN A 745 -1.52 29.00 0.79
CA ASN A 745 -2.98 29.07 0.88
C ASN A 745 -3.41 29.47 2.31
N GLU A 746 -4.70 29.81 2.48
CA GLU A 746 -5.24 30.38 3.73
C GLU A 746 -4.95 29.52 4.98
N ASN A 747 -5.05 28.19 4.85
CA ASN A 747 -4.83 27.26 5.95
C ASN A 747 -3.35 26.82 6.09
N LYS A 748 -2.44 27.39 5.29
CA LYS A 748 -1.00 27.06 5.27
C LYS A 748 -0.70 25.57 5.13
N THR A 749 -1.48 24.87 4.31
CA THR A 749 -1.25 23.45 3.96
C THR A 749 -0.74 23.28 2.53
N MET A 750 -0.71 24.36 1.74
CA MET A 750 -0.21 24.31 0.36
C MET A 750 0.68 25.51 0.07
N LEU A 751 1.85 25.21 -0.47
CA LEU A 751 2.82 26.14 -1.00
C LEU A 751 2.58 26.29 -2.50
N ILE A 752 1.98 27.39 -2.93
CA ILE A 752 1.58 27.67 -4.31
C ILE A 752 2.70 28.46 -4.99
N TYR A 753 3.14 28.02 -6.17
CA TYR A 753 4.22 28.68 -6.91
C TYR A 753 3.74 29.82 -7.78
N GLU A 754 4.61 30.81 -7.99
CA GLU A 754 4.36 31.89 -8.94
C GLU A 754 4.59 31.47 -10.40
N ASP A 755 5.44 30.47 -10.63
CA ASP A 755 5.72 29.89 -11.95
C ASP A 755 5.47 28.37 -11.95
N ASN A 756 4.72 27.90 -12.93
CA ASN A 756 4.30 26.50 -13.09
C ASN A 756 5.47 25.52 -13.30
N TYR A 757 6.64 26.02 -13.66
CA TYR A 757 7.86 25.25 -13.90
C TYR A 757 8.95 25.59 -12.88
N THR A 758 8.59 26.11 -11.71
CA THR A 758 9.52 26.25 -10.59
C THR A 758 10.06 24.87 -10.22
N ALA A 759 11.38 24.69 -10.30
CA ALA A 759 12.02 23.47 -9.80
C ALA A 759 12.10 23.54 -8.28
N THR A 760 11.88 22.42 -7.61
CA THR A 760 11.82 22.36 -6.16
C THR A 760 12.74 21.28 -5.63
N ILE A 761 13.57 21.67 -4.65
CA ILE A 761 14.42 20.76 -3.89
C ILE A 761 13.66 20.34 -2.63
N ILE A 762 13.64 19.05 -2.35
CA ILE A 762 13.24 18.46 -1.06
C ILE A 762 14.49 17.74 -0.52
N GLU A 763 15.05 18.26 0.56
CA GLU A 763 16.17 17.68 1.30
C GLU A 763 15.66 17.13 2.63
N ALA A 764 16.01 15.91 2.99
CA ALA A 764 15.57 15.27 4.23
C ALA A 764 16.74 15.01 5.19
N GLY A 765 16.46 15.02 6.49
CA GLY A 765 17.44 14.80 7.55
C GLY A 765 16.86 13.95 8.67
N ARG A 766 17.75 13.45 9.54
CA ARG A 766 17.38 12.65 10.71
C ARG A 766 18.03 13.23 11.96
N ARG A 767 17.41 13.03 13.13
CA ARG A 767 17.98 13.44 14.42
C ARG A 767 19.32 12.80 14.72
N ILE A 768 19.53 11.56 14.26
CA ILE A 768 20.82 10.86 14.42
C ILE A 768 21.95 11.51 13.60
N ASP A 769 21.62 12.16 12.48
CA ASP A 769 22.58 12.87 11.63
C ASP A 769 22.75 14.33 12.10
N TYR A 770 21.67 14.93 12.60
CA TYR A 770 21.61 16.30 13.11
C TYR A 770 20.87 16.32 14.46
N PRO A 771 21.56 16.44 15.60
CA PRO A 771 20.92 16.44 16.92
C PRO A 771 19.74 17.42 17.07
N THR A 772 19.73 18.51 16.31
CA THR A 772 18.70 19.54 16.33
C THR A 772 18.26 19.95 14.92
N LEU A 773 17.03 20.48 14.81
CA LEU A 773 16.54 21.07 13.56
C LEU A 773 17.44 22.25 13.13
N GLU A 774 17.96 22.99 14.10
CA GLU A 774 18.83 24.15 13.88
C GLU A 774 20.17 23.76 13.24
N GLU A 775 20.74 22.61 13.60
CA GLU A 775 21.95 22.06 12.95
C GLU A 775 21.65 21.57 11.52
N PHE A 776 20.53 20.90 11.31
CA PHE A 776 20.08 20.52 9.96
C PHE A 776 19.88 21.76 9.08
N MET A 777 19.23 22.80 9.61
CA MET A 777 19.05 24.08 8.92
C MET A 777 20.39 24.72 8.55
N ALA A 778 21.37 24.70 9.46
CA ALA A 778 22.69 25.28 9.20
C ALA A 778 23.39 24.59 8.02
N ASP A 779 23.37 23.26 7.98
CA ASP A 779 23.96 22.47 6.89
C ASP A 779 23.26 22.72 5.55
N VAL A 780 21.91 22.68 5.54
CA VAL A 780 21.13 22.96 4.31
C VAL A 780 21.37 24.37 3.77
N LEU A 781 21.55 25.36 4.64
CA LEU A 781 21.79 26.75 4.23
C LEU A 781 23.21 26.99 3.70
N ASP A 782 24.17 26.11 4.05
CA ASP A 782 25.54 26.15 3.51
C ASP A 782 25.66 25.42 2.16
N ASN A 783 24.68 24.58 1.80
CA ASN A 783 24.71 23.81 0.56
C ASN A 783 24.79 24.70 -0.70
N PRO A 784 25.75 24.45 -1.60
CA PRO A 784 25.83 25.14 -2.88
C PRO A 784 24.56 24.97 -3.72
N ILE A 785 23.93 26.09 -4.06
CA ILE A 785 22.77 26.16 -4.96
C ILE A 785 22.97 27.26 -6.00
N ALA A 786 22.80 26.91 -7.27
CA ALA A 786 22.88 27.87 -8.36
C ALA A 786 21.91 27.52 -9.50
N LEU A 787 21.39 28.55 -10.16
CA LEU A 787 20.78 28.45 -11.47
C LEU A 787 21.76 29.00 -12.50
N TYR A 788 22.27 28.13 -13.37
CA TYR A 788 23.14 28.51 -14.47
C TYR A 788 22.32 28.93 -15.69
N LYS A 789 22.72 30.02 -16.32
CA LYS A 789 22.11 30.54 -17.54
C LYS A 789 22.29 29.54 -18.68
N THR A 790 21.23 29.30 -19.44
CA THR A 790 21.37 28.75 -20.80
C THR A 790 21.50 29.88 -21.81
N VAL A 791 21.52 29.55 -23.10
CA VAL A 791 21.47 30.55 -24.17
C VAL A 791 20.18 31.38 -24.12
N VAL A 792 19.08 30.81 -23.63
CA VAL A 792 17.76 31.45 -23.56
C VAL A 792 17.51 31.96 -22.13
N PRO A 793 17.22 33.26 -21.93
CA PRO A 793 16.87 33.80 -20.62
C PRO A 793 15.63 33.12 -20.02
N GLY A 794 15.68 32.79 -18.73
CA GLY A 794 14.58 32.11 -18.01
C GLY A 794 14.62 30.59 -18.05
N ASP A 795 15.27 30.01 -19.06
CA ASP A 795 15.59 28.59 -19.12
C ASP A 795 16.97 28.37 -18.49
N ASN A 796 17.00 27.78 -17.31
CA ASN A 796 18.21 27.63 -16.49
C ASN A 796 18.54 26.16 -16.20
N ILE A 797 19.76 25.90 -15.76
CA ILE A 797 20.19 24.60 -15.22
C ILE A 797 20.37 24.75 -13.71
N LEU A 798 19.59 23.99 -12.93
CA LEU A 798 19.76 23.88 -11.49
C LEU A 798 20.95 22.98 -11.18
N VAL A 799 21.89 23.51 -10.41
CA VAL A 799 23.00 22.77 -9.83
C VAL A 799 22.88 22.87 -8.32
N TYR A 800 22.79 21.72 -7.65
CA TYR A 800 22.65 21.63 -6.21
C TYR A 800 23.55 20.52 -5.67
N THR A 801 24.35 20.84 -4.65
CA THR A 801 25.09 19.82 -3.88
C THR A 801 24.41 19.64 -2.53
N PRO A 802 23.84 18.46 -2.23
CA PRO A 802 23.07 18.24 -1.02
C PRO A 802 23.94 18.07 0.24
N CYS A 803 23.29 17.82 1.37
CA CYS A 803 23.95 17.67 2.66
C CYS A 803 24.81 16.38 2.73
N GLY A 804 25.97 16.50 3.37
CA GLY A 804 26.87 15.38 3.69
C GLY A 804 28.20 15.41 2.95
N LYS A 805 29.24 14.83 3.57
CA LYS A 805 30.63 14.90 3.06
C LYS A 805 30.85 14.23 1.71
N ASP A 806 30.07 13.19 1.40
CA ASP A 806 30.14 12.44 0.15
C ASP A 806 28.93 12.73 -0.77
N ALA A 807 28.22 13.84 -0.51
CA ALA A 807 27.08 14.28 -1.29
C ALA A 807 27.47 14.52 -2.75
N LYS A 808 26.65 14.01 -3.66
CA LYS A 808 26.88 14.14 -5.10
C LYS A 808 26.15 15.35 -5.65
N GLU A 809 26.88 16.21 -6.36
CA GLU A 809 26.28 17.31 -7.12
C GLU A 809 25.20 16.77 -8.08
N MET A 810 24.02 17.39 -8.04
CA MET A 810 22.90 17.09 -8.91
C MET A 810 22.75 18.22 -9.94
N VAL A 811 22.84 17.87 -11.21
CA VAL A 811 22.64 18.81 -12.33
C VAL A 811 21.32 18.48 -13.02
N PHE A 812 20.40 19.43 -12.99
CA PHE A 812 19.03 19.30 -13.46
C PHE A 812 18.67 20.44 -14.41
N ASN A 813 18.44 20.13 -15.69
CA ASN A 813 18.07 21.14 -16.67
C ASN A 813 16.60 21.53 -16.53
N CYS A 814 16.32 22.74 -16.07
CA CYS A 814 14.95 23.22 -15.81
C CYS A 814 14.26 23.74 -17.09
N GLY A 815 15.00 23.99 -18.17
CA GLY A 815 14.46 24.51 -19.44
C GLY A 815 14.18 23.42 -20.48
N THR A 816 14.87 22.28 -20.40
CA THR A 816 14.77 21.21 -21.40
C THR A 816 14.72 19.83 -20.77
N VAL A 817 14.17 18.86 -21.52
CA VAL A 817 14.05 17.46 -21.10
C VAL A 817 15.37 16.71 -21.32
N GLN A 818 16.40 17.07 -20.55
CA GLN A 818 17.71 16.42 -20.54
C GLN A 818 17.78 15.40 -19.40
N ILE A 819 18.51 14.29 -19.60
CA ILE A 819 18.82 13.34 -18.52
C ILE A 819 19.60 14.07 -17.42
N PRO A 820 19.08 14.13 -16.17
CA PRO A 820 19.82 14.70 -15.06
C PRO A 820 21.11 13.92 -14.77
N THR A 821 22.10 14.58 -14.18
CA THR A 821 23.31 13.91 -13.69
C THR A 821 23.42 13.98 -12.18
N ILE A 822 23.97 12.94 -11.58
CA ILE A 822 24.22 12.80 -10.13
C ILE A 822 25.68 12.41 -9.97
N GLY A 823 26.51 13.32 -9.46
CA GLY A 823 27.95 13.13 -9.34
C GLY A 823 28.62 12.95 -10.71
N ASN A 824 28.24 13.78 -11.68
CA ASN A 824 28.66 13.73 -13.09
C ASN A 824 28.22 12.50 -13.90
N GLU A 825 27.47 11.56 -13.29
CA GLU A 825 26.94 10.40 -14.00
C GLU A 825 25.47 10.61 -14.39
N PRO A 826 25.09 10.41 -15.67
CA PRO A 826 23.68 10.45 -16.08
C PRO A 826 22.83 9.42 -15.32
N VAL A 827 21.59 9.77 -14.99
CA VAL A 827 20.63 8.81 -14.43
C VAL A 827 20.45 7.62 -15.38
N ASN A 828 20.73 6.42 -14.89
CA ASN A 828 20.59 5.18 -15.68
C ASN A 828 19.16 4.64 -15.63
N TYR A 829 18.35 5.00 -16.63
CA TYR A 829 16.98 4.47 -16.80
C TYR A 829 16.93 3.03 -17.36
N SER A 830 18.04 2.52 -17.91
CA SER A 830 18.20 1.11 -18.30
C SER A 830 18.81 0.33 -17.13
N TYR A 831 18.19 0.46 -15.95
CA TYR A 831 18.75 -0.08 -14.70
C TYR A 831 18.86 -1.61 -14.78
N PRO A 832 20.00 -2.22 -14.39
CA PRO A 832 20.27 -3.64 -14.60
C PRO A 832 19.50 -4.57 -13.64
N MET A 833 18.76 -4.02 -12.69
CA MET A 833 18.03 -4.76 -11.67
C MET A 833 16.53 -4.49 -11.78
N THR A 834 15.70 -5.51 -11.57
CA THR A 834 14.25 -5.37 -11.42
C THR A 834 13.91 -4.84 -10.03
N PHE A 835 14.58 -5.40 -9.01
CA PHE A 835 14.48 -5.01 -7.61
C PHE A 835 15.89 -4.90 -7.03
N ASP A 836 16.18 -3.82 -6.35
CA ASP A 836 17.51 -3.57 -5.79
C ASP A 836 17.45 -2.80 -4.48
N SER A 837 17.58 -3.55 -3.39
CA SER A 837 17.82 -3.06 -2.03
C SER A 837 18.68 -4.10 -1.28
N PRO A 838 19.16 -3.81 -0.07
CA PRO A 838 19.81 -4.82 0.77
C PRO A 838 18.92 -6.05 1.04
N THR A 839 17.59 -5.86 1.11
CA THR A 839 16.63 -6.90 1.51
C THR A 839 15.91 -7.59 0.36
N LEU A 840 15.89 -6.99 -0.84
CA LEU A 840 15.19 -7.51 -2.02
C LEU A 840 16.03 -7.29 -3.27
N LYS A 841 16.51 -8.37 -3.90
CA LYS A 841 17.40 -8.31 -5.07
C LYS A 841 16.92 -9.21 -6.22
N SER A 842 16.90 -8.67 -7.43
CA SER A 842 16.64 -9.41 -8.66
C SER A 842 17.28 -8.73 -9.87
N LYS A 843 18.08 -9.49 -10.64
CA LYS A 843 18.60 -9.01 -11.92
C LYS A 843 17.47 -8.88 -12.93
N TYR A 844 17.52 -7.85 -13.76
CA TYR A 844 16.50 -7.62 -14.79
C TYR A 844 16.34 -8.84 -15.70
N LYS A 845 15.08 -9.27 -15.92
CA LYS A 845 14.70 -10.47 -16.69
C LYS A 845 15.20 -11.81 -16.17
N SER A 846 15.69 -11.88 -14.93
CA SER A 846 16.17 -13.15 -14.38
C SER A 846 15.05 -14.04 -13.84
N GLY A 847 13.99 -13.45 -13.29
CA GLY A 847 12.93 -14.17 -12.58
C GLY A 847 13.41 -14.83 -11.28
N LYS A 848 14.62 -14.50 -10.82
CA LYS A 848 15.26 -15.04 -9.62
C LYS A 848 15.40 -13.93 -8.61
N ILE A 849 14.60 -14.02 -7.55
CA ILE A 849 14.52 -13.00 -6.51
C ILE A 849 15.07 -13.56 -5.23
N ARG A 850 15.96 -12.81 -4.59
CA ARG A 850 16.43 -13.08 -3.23
C ARG A 850 15.82 -12.07 -2.27
N ILE A 851 15.17 -12.58 -1.23
CA ILE A 851 14.76 -11.82 -0.06
C ILE A 851 15.70 -12.20 1.09
N GLU A 852 16.30 -11.23 1.76
CA GLU A 852 17.25 -11.47 2.85
C GLU A 852 17.05 -10.44 3.96
N PHE A 853 16.76 -10.89 5.19
CA PHE A 853 16.59 -10.00 6.34
C PHE A 853 16.66 -10.78 7.65
N GLY A 854 17.21 -10.16 8.71
CA GLY A 854 17.22 -10.74 10.06
C GLY A 854 17.88 -12.13 10.14
N GLY A 855 18.91 -12.38 9.33
CA GLY A 855 19.61 -13.67 9.24
C GLY A 855 18.87 -14.76 8.45
N GLU A 856 17.68 -14.47 7.91
CA GLU A 856 16.93 -15.37 7.05
C GLU A 856 17.13 -15.04 5.56
N THR A 857 17.04 -16.05 4.70
CA THR A 857 17.03 -15.89 3.25
C THR A 857 15.90 -16.70 2.65
N LEU A 858 15.18 -16.09 1.70
CA LEU A 858 14.14 -16.74 0.89
C LEU A 858 14.39 -16.45 -0.58
N ASP A 859 14.73 -17.50 -1.34
CA ASP A 859 14.94 -17.43 -2.78
C ASP A 859 13.64 -17.83 -3.52
N LEU A 860 13.10 -16.92 -4.33
CA LEU A 860 11.93 -17.14 -5.19
C LEU A 860 12.38 -17.28 -6.64
N ASP A 861 12.01 -18.39 -7.30
CA ASP A 861 12.46 -18.71 -8.66
C ASP A 861 11.26 -18.91 -9.60
N PHE A 862 10.99 -17.88 -10.40
CA PHE A 862 9.98 -17.85 -11.46
C PHE A 862 10.55 -18.28 -12.83
N SER A 863 11.87 -18.41 -12.93
CA SER A 863 12.59 -18.75 -14.17
C SER A 863 12.44 -20.22 -14.56
N ARG A 864 12.02 -21.09 -13.62
CA ARG A 864 11.79 -22.50 -13.89
C ARG A 864 10.73 -22.63 -14.98
N LYS A 865 11.17 -23.13 -16.14
CA LYS A 865 10.24 -23.59 -17.17
C LYS A 865 9.41 -24.70 -16.56
N PRO A 866 8.09 -24.71 -16.80
CA PRO A 866 7.32 -25.86 -16.40
C PRO A 866 7.84 -27.12 -17.09
N TRP A 867 7.82 -28.23 -16.37
CA TRP A 867 8.36 -29.54 -16.76
C TRP A 867 7.68 -30.14 -18.01
N TRP A 868 6.61 -29.54 -18.54
CA TRP A 868 5.90 -29.99 -19.74
C TRP A 868 6.34 -29.32 -21.06
N ASN A 869 7.34 -28.43 -21.05
CA ASN A 869 7.89 -27.84 -22.28
C ASN A 869 8.82 -28.78 -23.09
N PHE A 870 8.69 -30.11 -22.93
CA PHE A 870 9.39 -31.11 -23.74
C PHE A 870 8.66 -31.51 -25.03
N TRP A 871 7.50 -30.91 -25.32
CA TRP A 871 6.77 -31.15 -26.56
C TRP A 871 6.44 -29.82 -27.25
N LYS A 872 7.41 -29.33 -28.03
CA LYS A 872 7.15 -28.48 -29.20
C LYS A 872 7.37 -29.32 -30.43
#